data_AF-A0A0U1D1X8-F1
#
_entry.id   AF-A0A0U1D1X8-F1
#
_cell.length_a   1.000
_cell.length_b   1.000
_cell.length_c   1.000
_cell.angle_alpha   90.00
_cell.angle_beta   90.00
_cell.angle_gamma   90.00
#
_symmetry.space_group_name_H-M   'P 1'
#
loop_
_entity.id
_entity.type
_entity.pdbx_description
1 polymer ?
#
loop_
_entity_poly.entity_id
_entity_poly.type
_entity_poly.pdbx_seq_one_letter_code
_entity_poly.pdbx_strand_id
1 'polypeptide(L)'
;MATSYRNERREPVQVDAEVVIRVLGLLDVEAASEADRRRELARLAERDRPGALAPTVAVRVGGRPRPMPRAALLVSEDGERIEVRDELPGDLTPGWYRLHLDDGQEATLVAAPPRVPPTPETWGWMLQLYGLRSARSWGVGDLGDLREFLEWTASEHGAGAVLLNPLHAPGPTHPVQPSPYTPSSRRFATPLALRVEDLDAYRRADPDTRAEVDALRVSATTERIDYDLVWAAKRSALELLWRAEGRPSLLDESPAGTGLRDWATYCALAERHGGRWTRWPAPLRDVAGPAGAAARRELAPRGAFHAWVQRRCDEQLAAVRDAARDAGMALGVLHDLPVGVDANGADAWALADVLAAGVSVGAPPDNFTPRGQDWGLPPWRPDRLAATGYAALRDMLRAVLGHADGLRIDHVAGLWRLWWIPPGDGPDRGTYVHYDADVMLAVLALEAHRAGATVVGEDLGTVEPEVTQALADNEMLGCAVSWFTRDQSAPGEPLLPPAKWPSRAAASLSTHDLPTAAGFLRGEHVRVRADLGLLDDVAGEQSVADKERAEWLELLRAEGLLAGPDPDETAIIAAMHRLLAATPSRLKLISPYDVLAEPRQPNLPGTIDEYPNWRLPLPATLEELRADPRVAGITAAFRKSR
;
A
#
# COMPACT_ATOMS: atom_id res chain seq x y z
N MET A 1 3.37 -24.45 0.74
CA MET A 1 1.89 -24.28 0.64
C MET A 1 1.25 -24.96 1.84
N ALA A 2 0.26 -24.36 2.47
CA ALA A 2 -0.41 -24.92 3.63
C ALA A 2 -1.39 -26.04 3.25
N THR A 3 -1.39 -27.11 4.04
CA THR A 3 -2.46 -28.14 4.03
C THR A 3 -3.44 -27.96 5.20
N SER A 4 -3.12 -27.04 6.11
CA SER A 4 -3.96 -26.64 7.24
C SER A 4 -3.57 -25.24 7.70
N TYR A 5 -4.48 -24.53 8.34
CA TYR A 5 -4.22 -23.22 8.94
C TYR A 5 -4.97 -23.08 10.27
N ARG A 6 -4.77 -21.97 10.98
CA ARG A 6 -5.58 -21.63 12.16
C ARG A 6 -6.54 -20.50 11.82
N ASN A 7 -7.82 -20.65 12.16
CA ASN A 7 -8.81 -19.59 12.03
C ASN A 7 -8.60 -18.50 13.11
N GLU A 8 -9.45 -17.47 13.13
CA GLU A 8 -9.40 -16.36 14.08
C GLU A 8 -9.54 -16.81 15.54
N ARG A 9 -10.19 -17.96 15.78
CA ARG A 9 -10.31 -18.60 17.11
C ARG A 9 -9.10 -19.47 17.47
N ARG A 10 -8.07 -19.46 16.62
CA ARG A 10 -6.85 -20.27 16.70
C ARG A 10 -7.11 -21.79 16.60
N GLU A 11 -8.25 -22.19 16.06
CA GLU A 11 -8.61 -23.60 15.84
C GLU A 11 -8.01 -24.09 14.52
N PRO A 12 -7.50 -25.33 14.46
CA PRO A 12 -6.95 -25.88 13.23
C PRO A 12 -8.04 -26.21 12.21
N VAL A 13 -7.87 -25.73 10.98
CA VAL A 13 -8.71 -26.03 9.81
C VAL A 13 -7.88 -26.79 8.79
N GLN A 14 -8.39 -27.92 8.30
CA GLN A 14 -7.76 -28.67 7.22
C GLN A 14 -8.21 -28.10 5.87
N VAL A 15 -7.25 -27.90 4.98
CA VAL A 15 -7.53 -27.46 3.61
C VAL A 15 -7.90 -28.68 2.78
N ASP A 16 -8.91 -28.56 1.91
CA ASP A 16 -9.26 -29.60 0.96
C ASP A 16 -8.06 -29.94 0.05
N ALA A 17 -7.74 -31.23 -0.06
CA ALA A 17 -6.67 -31.73 -0.91
C ALA A 17 -6.86 -31.34 -2.39
N GLU A 18 -8.09 -31.20 -2.87
CA GLU A 18 -8.39 -30.74 -4.22
C GLU A 18 -7.91 -29.31 -4.45
N VAL A 19 -8.14 -28.41 -3.47
CA VAL A 19 -7.68 -27.02 -3.52
C VAL A 19 -6.15 -26.98 -3.56
N VAL A 20 -5.50 -27.76 -2.69
CA VAL A 20 -4.04 -27.94 -2.67
C VAL A 20 -3.52 -28.37 -4.06
N ILE A 21 -4.10 -29.41 -4.66
CA ILE A 21 -3.66 -29.91 -5.98
C ILE A 21 -3.86 -28.85 -7.07
N ARG A 22 -4.96 -28.10 -7.06
CA ARG A 22 -5.22 -27.04 -8.05
C ARG A 22 -4.24 -25.88 -7.90
N VAL A 23 -3.93 -25.45 -6.68
CA VAL A 23 -2.95 -24.38 -6.43
C VAL A 23 -1.54 -24.81 -6.82
N LEU A 24 -1.16 -26.07 -6.59
CA LEU A 24 0.10 -26.62 -7.12
C LEU A 24 0.15 -26.57 -8.65
N GLY A 25 -0.95 -26.93 -9.33
CA GLY A 25 -1.05 -26.81 -10.78
C GLY A 25 -0.85 -25.38 -11.30
N LEU A 26 -1.32 -24.37 -10.56
CA LEU A 26 -1.12 -22.95 -10.88
C LEU A 26 0.34 -22.49 -10.73
N LEU A 27 1.16 -23.27 -10.02
CA LEU A 27 2.60 -23.08 -9.87
C LEU A 27 3.41 -24.00 -10.80
N ASP A 28 2.78 -24.59 -11.81
CA ASP A 28 3.38 -25.57 -12.73
C ASP A 28 3.87 -26.86 -12.03
N VAL A 29 3.28 -27.22 -10.88
CA VAL A 29 3.58 -28.46 -10.14
C VAL A 29 2.49 -29.50 -10.37
N GLU A 30 2.84 -30.59 -11.04
CA GLU A 30 1.91 -31.68 -11.34
C GLU A 30 1.69 -32.56 -10.10
N ALA A 31 0.47 -32.55 -9.55
CA ALA A 31 0.13 -33.27 -8.32
C ALA A 31 -1.12 -34.17 -8.43
N ALA A 32 -1.71 -34.29 -9.63
CA ALA A 32 -2.98 -34.99 -9.84
C ALA A 32 -2.89 -36.50 -9.55
N SER A 33 -1.85 -37.19 -10.06
CA SER A 33 -1.63 -38.62 -9.80
C SER A 33 -0.52 -38.87 -8.79
N GLU A 34 -0.46 -40.09 -8.24
CA GLU A 34 0.64 -40.49 -7.36
C GLU A 34 2.00 -40.50 -8.09
N ALA A 35 2.00 -40.88 -9.38
CA ALA A 35 3.21 -40.85 -10.20
C ALA A 35 3.74 -39.42 -10.38
N ASP A 36 2.84 -38.45 -10.56
CA ASP A 36 3.21 -37.04 -10.65
C ASP A 36 3.82 -36.53 -9.35
N ARG A 37 3.15 -36.80 -8.22
CA ARG A 37 3.66 -36.43 -6.90
C ARG A 37 5.04 -37.01 -6.63
N ARG A 38 5.27 -38.30 -6.95
CA ARG A 38 6.60 -38.93 -6.79
C ARG A 38 7.67 -38.25 -7.68
N ARG A 39 7.32 -37.90 -8.92
CA ARG A 39 8.23 -37.20 -9.85
C ARG A 39 8.58 -35.80 -9.35
N GLU A 40 7.59 -35.01 -8.95
CA GLU A 40 7.85 -33.65 -8.45
C GLU A 40 8.62 -33.66 -7.13
N LEU A 41 8.36 -34.63 -6.24
CA LEU A 41 9.16 -34.81 -5.02
C LEU A 41 10.61 -35.19 -5.34
N ALA A 42 10.86 -36.01 -6.37
CA ALA A 42 12.23 -36.31 -6.80
C ALA A 42 12.94 -35.07 -7.35
N ARG A 43 12.27 -34.24 -8.16
CA ARG A 43 12.81 -32.96 -8.64
C ARG A 43 13.09 -31.99 -7.50
N LEU A 44 12.24 -31.95 -6.48
CA LEU A 44 12.46 -31.13 -5.30
C LEU A 44 13.70 -31.61 -4.53
N ALA A 45 13.86 -32.93 -4.33
CA ALA A 45 15.05 -33.49 -3.67
C ALA A 45 16.36 -33.18 -4.43
N GLU A 46 16.32 -33.10 -5.76
CA GLU A 46 17.46 -32.66 -6.58
C GLU A 46 17.78 -31.17 -6.39
N ARG A 47 16.75 -30.32 -6.23
CA ARG A 47 16.89 -28.88 -5.96
C ARG A 47 17.39 -28.60 -4.54
N ASP A 48 16.98 -29.41 -3.58
CA ASP A 48 17.31 -29.26 -2.16
C ASP A 48 18.58 -30.06 -1.77
N ARG A 49 19.33 -30.58 -2.76
CA ARG A 49 20.54 -31.34 -2.51
C ARG A 49 21.56 -30.48 -1.72
N PRO A 50 22.34 -31.07 -0.81
CA PRO A 50 23.37 -30.33 -0.07
C PRO A 50 24.32 -29.57 -1.01
N GLY A 51 24.45 -28.26 -0.79
CA GLY A 51 25.29 -27.37 -1.60
C GLY A 51 24.61 -26.79 -2.85
N ALA A 52 23.34 -27.09 -3.12
CA ALA A 52 22.54 -26.32 -4.07
C ALA A 52 22.17 -24.96 -3.48
N LEU A 53 22.24 -23.93 -4.31
CA LEU A 53 21.92 -22.57 -3.91
C LEU A 53 20.54 -22.17 -4.45
N ALA A 54 19.78 -21.44 -3.63
CA ALA A 54 18.56 -20.79 -4.10
C ALA A 54 18.91 -19.75 -5.20
N PRO A 55 18.02 -19.52 -6.18
CA PRO A 55 18.24 -18.53 -7.24
C PRO A 55 18.47 -17.10 -6.72
N THR A 56 17.92 -16.80 -5.54
CA THR A 56 18.20 -15.58 -4.79
C THR A 56 18.52 -15.92 -3.34
N VAL A 57 19.54 -15.26 -2.79
CA VAL A 57 19.98 -15.43 -1.40
C VAL A 57 19.99 -14.07 -0.70
N ALA A 58 19.53 -14.05 0.55
CA ALA A 58 19.59 -12.86 1.39
C ALA A 58 20.65 -12.99 2.48
N VAL A 59 21.34 -11.88 2.72
CA VAL A 59 22.32 -11.75 3.81
C VAL A 59 22.07 -10.46 4.57
N ARG A 60 21.98 -10.57 5.89
CA ARG A 60 21.96 -9.42 6.80
C ARG A 60 23.39 -9.03 7.16
N VAL A 61 23.85 -7.89 6.64
CA VAL A 61 25.20 -7.39 6.90
C VAL A 61 25.29 -6.93 8.35
N GLY A 62 26.28 -7.43 9.07
CA GLY A 62 26.41 -7.22 10.52
C GLY A 62 27.84 -7.34 11.03
N GLY A 63 28.83 -7.18 10.16
CA GLY A 63 30.26 -7.26 10.51
C GLY A 63 30.78 -8.68 10.73
N ARG A 64 29.98 -9.72 10.47
CA ARG A 64 30.39 -11.12 10.65
C ARG A 64 30.39 -11.85 9.31
N PRO A 65 31.48 -12.55 8.96
CA PRO A 65 31.49 -13.42 7.80
C PRO A 65 30.37 -14.45 7.87
N ARG A 66 29.82 -14.81 6.71
CA ARG A 66 28.74 -15.81 6.61
C ARG A 66 29.21 -16.99 5.78
N PRO A 67 29.13 -18.22 6.31
CA PRO A 67 29.45 -19.41 5.53
C PRO A 67 28.66 -19.41 4.23
N MET A 68 29.35 -19.63 3.12
CA MET A 68 28.75 -19.66 1.81
C MET A 68 29.33 -20.82 1.02
N PRO A 69 28.53 -21.85 0.73
CA PRO A 69 29.04 -22.99 0.01
C PRO A 69 29.42 -22.57 -1.41
N ARG A 70 30.71 -22.73 -1.77
CA ARG A 70 31.17 -22.79 -3.17
C ARG A 70 30.99 -21.50 -3.97
N ALA A 71 30.85 -20.37 -3.29
CA ALA A 71 30.87 -19.05 -3.91
C ALA A 71 32.28 -18.75 -4.42
N ALA A 72 32.44 -18.44 -5.71
CA ALA A 72 33.74 -18.15 -6.30
C ALA A 72 33.94 -16.64 -6.55
N LEU A 73 32.86 -15.93 -6.89
CA LEU A 73 32.92 -14.52 -7.24
C LEU A 73 31.60 -13.82 -6.96
N LEU A 74 31.66 -12.67 -6.29
CA LEU A 74 30.59 -11.68 -6.26
C LEU A 74 30.92 -10.54 -7.22
N VAL A 75 29.90 -10.05 -7.93
CA VAL A 75 29.96 -8.82 -8.70
C VAL A 75 28.91 -7.87 -8.15
N SER A 76 29.33 -6.73 -7.59
CA SER A 76 28.41 -5.71 -7.07
C SER A 76 27.63 -5.03 -8.20
N GLU A 77 26.58 -4.29 -7.85
CA GLU A 77 25.81 -3.49 -8.80
C GLU A 77 26.63 -2.41 -9.51
N ASP A 78 27.74 -1.95 -8.90
CA ASP A 78 28.70 -1.00 -9.49
C ASP A 78 29.79 -1.69 -10.32
N GLY A 79 29.77 -3.04 -10.39
CA GLY A 79 30.72 -3.84 -11.16
C GLY A 79 31.99 -4.23 -10.40
N GLU A 80 32.10 -3.92 -9.11
CA GLU A 80 33.21 -4.37 -8.26
C GLU A 80 33.19 -5.90 -8.15
N ARG A 81 34.38 -6.51 -8.22
CA ARG A 81 34.55 -7.97 -8.22
C ARG A 81 35.22 -8.39 -6.92
N ILE A 82 34.54 -9.24 -6.15
CA ILE A 82 35.01 -9.74 -4.85
C ILE A 82 35.16 -11.26 -4.95
N GLU A 83 36.38 -11.77 -4.83
CA GLU A 83 36.59 -13.22 -4.73
C GLU A 83 36.06 -13.74 -3.40
N VAL A 84 35.25 -14.78 -3.47
CA VAL A 84 34.70 -15.48 -2.30
C VAL A 84 35.22 -16.92 -2.36
N ARG A 85 35.38 -17.58 -1.21
CA ARG A 85 35.72 -19.01 -1.16
C ARG A 85 34.71 -19.76 -0.31
N ASP A 86 34.87 -19.63 1.00
CA ASP A 86 34.07 -20.39 1.98
C ASP A 86 33.14 -19.49 2.80
N GLU A 87 33.39 -18.18 2.82
CA GLU A 87 32.61 -17.21 3.60
C GLU A 87 32.43 -15.90 2.82
N LEU A 88 31.21 -15.37 2.84
CA LEU A 88 30.92 -14.01 2.42
C LEU A 88 31.58 -13.03 3.39
N PRO A 89 32.23 -11.95 2.90
CA PRO A 89 32.84 -10.95 3.77
C PRO A 89 31.83 -10.35 4.76
N GLY A 90 32.27 -10.14 6.00
CA GLY A 90 31.41 -9.55 7.04
C GLY A 90 31.15 -8.05 6.84
N ASP A 91 31.99 -7.41 6.04
CA ASP A 91 32.02 -5.99 5.69
C ASP A 91 31.45 -5.69 4.30
N LEU A 92 30.65 -6.61 3.73
CA LEU A 92 29.90 -6.34 2.51
C LEU A 92 29.05 -5.07 2.65
N THR A 93 29.18 -4.17 1.67
CA THR A 93 28.34 -2.98 1.61
C THR A 93 26.90 -3.39 1.27
N PRO A 94 25.88 -2.82 1.93
CA PRO A 94 24.49 -3.05 1.56
C PRO A 94 24.25 -2.81 0.06
N GLY A 95 23.71 -3.80 -0.64
CA GLY A 95 23.56 -3.72 -2.08
C GLY A 95 23.14 -5.02 -2.74
N TRP A 96 23.06 -4.97 -4.06
CA TRP A 96 22.77 -6.12 -4.90
C TRP A 96 24.03 -6.66 -5.54
N TYR A 97 24.14 -7.99 -5.56
CA TYR A 97 25.29 -8.69 -6.10
C TYR A 97 24.84 -9.82 -7.03
N ARG A 98 25.61 -10.03 -8.10
CA ARG A 98 25.60 -11.27 -8.87
C ARG A 98 26.60 -12.23 -8.24
N LEU A 99 26.14 -13.40 -7.86
CA LEU A 99 26.98 -14.45 -7.32
C LEU A 99 27.25 -15.49 -8.41
N HIS A 100 28.52 -15.78 -8.66
CA HIS A 100 28.96 -16.83 -9.56
C HIS A 100 29.63 -17.95 -8.73
N LEU A 101 29.14 -19.17 -8.91
CA LEU A 101 29.66 -20.37 -8.25
C LEU A 101 30.75 -21.03 -9.10
N ASP A 102 31.56 -21.88 -8.46
CA ASP A 102 32.67 -22.61 -9.09
C ASP A 102 32.23 -23.60 -10.19
N ASP A 103 30.99 -24.08 -10.15
CA ASP A 103 30.38 -24.97 -11.14
C ASP A 103 29.62 -24.24 -12.26
N GLY A 104 29.74 -22.91 -12.31
CA GLY A 104 29.13 -22.08 -13.36
C GLY A 104 27.68 -21.68 -13.09
N GLN A 105 27.09 -22.07 -11.95
CA GLN A 105 25.79 -21.56 -11.53
C GLN A 105 25.86 -20.07 -11.15
N GLU A 106 24.77 -19.35 -11.39
CA GLU A 106 24.60 -17.96 -10.98
C GLU A 106 23.40 -17.80 -10.07
N ALA A 107 23.50 -16.89 -9.11
CA ALA A 107 22.41 -16.47 -8.25
C ALA A 107 22.45 -14.96 -8.01
N THR A 108 21.33 -14.42 -7.55
CA THR A 108 21.25 -13.05 -7.04
C THR A 108 21.49 -13.05 -5.55
N LEU A 109 22.30 -12.12 -5.04
CA LEU A 109 22.48 -11.91 -3.61
C LEU A 109 22.03 -10.50 -3.22
N VAL A 110 21.17 -10.43 -2.20
CA VAL A 110 20.82 -9.17 -1.52
C VAL A 110 21.58 -9.08 -0.21
N ALA A 111 22.51 -8.15 -0.12
CA ALA A 111 23.16 -7.78 1.12
C ALA A 111 22.37 -6.62 1.73
N ALA A 112 21.58 -6.89 2.76
CA ALA A 112 20.69 -5.92 3.38
C ALA A 112 21.19 -5.53 4.77
N PRO A 113 20.95 -4.29 5.22
CA PRO A 113 21.11 -3.94 6.62
C PRO A 113 20.24 -4.85 7.52
N PRO A 114 20.59 -5.00 8.80
CA PRO A 114 19.85 -5.87 9.71
C PRO A 114 18.47 -5.32 10.05
N ARG A 115 18.26 -4.00 9.90
CA ARG A 115 17.04 -3.27 10.28
C ARG A 115 16.76 -2.15 9.29
N VAL A 116 15.49 -1.76 9.19
CA VAL A 116 15.09 -0.52 8.51
C VAL A 116 15.48 0.71 9.35
N PRO A 117 15.57 1.90 8.75
CA PRO A 117 15.72 3.16 9.50
C PRO A 117 14.65 3.28 10.62
N PRO A 118 15.04 3.64 11.86
CA PRO A 118 14.11 3.72 12.97
C PRO A 118 13.11 4.88 12.77
N THR A 119 11.85 4.64 13.15
CA THR A 119 10.85 5.72 13.19
C THR A 119 11.20 6.72 14.31
N PRO A 120 11.10 8.04 14.11
CA PRO A 120 11.20 9.01 15.19
C PRO A 120 9.93 9.05 16.04
N GLU A 121 10.03 9.44 17.31
CA GLU A 121 8.85 9.67 18.16
C GLU A 121 8.12 10.96 17.77
N THR A 122 6.96 10.81 17.15
CA THR A 122 6.17 11.94 16.65
C THR A 122 4.68 11.60 16.56
N TRP A 123 3.87 12.61 16.24
CA TRP A 123 2.49 12.46 15.81
C TRP A 123 2.30 13.04 14.41
N GLY A 124 1.18 12.71 13.77
CA GLY A 124 0.87 13.15 12.43
C GLY A 124 -0.57 12.90 12.01
N TRP A 125 -0.85 13.11 10.73
CA TRP A 125 -2.17 12.94 10.14
C TRP A 125 -2.24 11.68 9.27
N MET A 126 -3.35 10.94 9.35
CA MET A 126 -3.71 9.92 8.38
C MET A 126 -4.74 10.53 7.42
N LEU A 127 -4.30 10.82 6.19
CA LEU A 127 -5.00 11.64 5.22
C LEU A 127 -5.39 10.81 4.00
N GLN A 128 -6.69 10.81 3.69
CA GLN A 128 -7.17 10.41 2.37
C GLN A 128 -7.07 11.62 1.43
N LEU A 129 -5.98 11.71 0.67
CA LEU A 129 -5.63 12.89 -0.14
C LEU A 129 -6.77 13.28 -1.08
N TYR A 130 -7.39 12.30 -1.73
CA TYR A 130 -8.48 12.56 -2.67
C TYR A 130 -9.64 13.34 -2.03
N GLY A 131 -9.84 13.21 -0.72
CA GLY A 131 -10.91 13.87 0.02
C GLY A 131 -10.58 15.30 0.47
N LEU A 132 -9.31 15.71 0.46
CA LEU A 132 -8.84 17.03 0.91
C LEU A 132 -8.88 18.05 -0.22
N ARG A 133 -10.03 18.69 -0.42
CA ARG A 133 -10.20 19.70 -1.47
C ARG A 133 -9.95 21.11 -0.95
N SER A 134 -9.30 21.96 -1.72
CA SER A 134 -9.26 23.41 -1.56
C SER A 134 -10.12 24.09 -2.62
N ALA A 135 -10.23 25.42 -2.54
CA ALA A 135 -10.88 26.22 -3.58
C ALA A 135 -10.20 26.10 -4.97
N ARG A 136 -8.96 25.60 -5.01
CA ARG A 136 -8.17 25.42 -6.24
C ARG A 136 -8.25 24.01 -6.80
N SER A 137 -8.78 23.04 -6.05
CA SER A 137 -8.79 21.64 -6.46
C SER A 137 -9.71 21.40 -7.65
N TRP A 138 -9.32 20.50 -8.55
CA TRP A 138 -10.16 20.09 -9.67
C TRP A 138 -11.02 18.90 -9.26
N GLY A 139 -12.03 19.15 -8.41
CA GLY A 139 -12.99 18.14 -7.94
C GLY A 139 -12.45 17.05 -7.00
N VAL A 140 -11.13 16.91 -6.88
CA VAL A 140 -10.41 15.95 -6.03
C VAL A 140 -9.21 16.64 -5.38
N GLY A 141 -8.86 16.25 -4.15
CA GLY A 141 -7.62 16.72 -3.52
C GLY A 141 -6.37 16.26 -4.27
N ASP A 142 -5.36 17.12 -4.33
CA ASP A 142 -4.17 16.93 -5.15
C ASP A 142 -2.86 17.29 -4.42
N LEU A 143 -1.71 17.08 -5.07
CA LEU A 143 -0.38 17.27 -4.47
C LEU A 143 -0.09 18.72 -4.06
N GLY A 144 -0.76 19.70 -4.66
CA GLY A 144 -0.71 21.08 -4.19
C GLY A 144 -1.45 21.25 -2.85
N ASP A 145 -2.59 20.59 -2.68
CA ASP A 145 -3.36 20.63 -1.42
C ASP A 145 -2.55 19.95 -0.31
N LEU A 146 -1.89 18.83 -0.66
CA LEU A 146 -1.01 18.11 0.25
C LEU A 146 0.16 18.97 0.72
N ARG A 147 0.86 19.66 -0.18
CA ARG A 147 1.97 20.55 0.19
C ARG A 147 1.51 21.63 1.18
N GLU A 148 0.40 22.29 0.86
CA GLU A 148 -0.17 23.31 1.74
C GLU A 148 -0.64 22.77 3.09
N PHE A 149 -1.13 21.52 3.13
CA PHE A 149 -1.51 20.84 4.36
C PHE A 149 -0.29 20.48 5.22
N LEU A 150 0.79 19.99 4.60
CA LEU A 150 2.04 19.66 5.27
C LEU A 150 2.66 20.90 5.92
N GLU A 151 2.84 21.97 5.14
CA GLU A 151 3.43 23.23 5.61
C GLU A 151 2.62 23.83 6.77
N TRP A 152 1.30 23.86 6.65
CA TRP A 152 0.41 24.38 7.69
C TRP A 152 0.45 23.52 8.96
N THR A 153 0.31 22.20 8.85
CA THR A 153 0.21 21.34 10.03
C THR A 153 1.54 21.19 10.77
N ALA A 154 2.66 21.20 10.04
CA ALA A 154 3.99 21.24 10.62
C ALA A 154 4.21 22.55 11.40
N SER A 155 3.93 23.70 10.78
CA SER A 155 4.20 25.02 11.38
C SER A 155 3.28 25.34 12.55
N GLU A 156 1.96 25.15 12.40
CA GLU A 156 0.98 25.56 13.41
C GLU A 156 0.80 24.51 14.52
N HIS A 157 0.91 23.23 14.20
CA HIS A 157 0.61 22.16 15.15
C HIS A 157 1.85 21.38 15.61
N GLY A 158 2.96 21.45 14.87
CA GLY A 158 4.12 20.59 15.12
C GLY A 158 3.87 19.14 14.74
N ALA A 159 3.01 18.90 13.74
CA ALA A 159 2.83 17.57 13.16
C ALA A 159 4.14 17.15 12.48
N GLY A 160 4.64 15.95 12.79
CA GLY A 160 5.89 15.45 12.23
C GLY A 160 5.70 14.40 11.15
N ALA A 161 4.46 14.02 10.82
CA ALA A 161 4.18 13.01 9.80
C ALA A 161 2.84 13.23 9.08
N VAL A 162 2.73 12.77 7.84
CA VAL A 162 1.46 12.52 7.15
C VAL A 162 1.50 11.15 6.48
N LEU A 163 0.59 10.26 6.85
CA LEU A 163 0.32 9.00 6.16
C LEU A 163 -0.78 9.23 5.12
N LEU A 164 -0.50 8.86 3.87
CA LEU A 164 -1.42 8.99 2.75
C LEU A 164 -2.15 7.68 2.47
N ASN A 165 -3.28 7.76 1.77
CA ASN A 165 -3.77 6.60 0.99
C ASN A 165 -2.78 6.25 -0.13
N PRO A 166 -2.88 5.05 -0.74
CA PRO A 166 -2.05 4.72 -1.89
C PRO A 166 -2.23 5.72 -3.03
N LEU A 167 -1.11 6.25 -3.57
CA LEU A 167 -1.09 7.19 -4.69
C LEU A 167 -0.70 6.50 -6.01
N HIS A 168 -1.01 5.22 -6.12
CA HIS A 168 -0.68 4.37 -7.25
C HIS A 168 -1.63 4.61 -8.44
N ALA A 169 -1.13 4.43 -9.67
CA ALA A 169 -1.86 4.80 -10.87
C ALA A 169 -3.04 3.85 -11.16
N PRO A 170 -4.26 4.37 -11.35
CA PRO A 170 -5.35 3.60 -11.96
C PRO A 170 -5.09 3.42 -13.46
N GLY A 171 -5.93 2.63 -14.14
CA GLY A 171 -5.88 2.52 -15.59
C GLY A 171 -6.27 3.85 -16.25
N PRO A 172 -5.81 4.17 -17.48
CA PRO A 172 -6.10 5.45 -18.12
C PRO A 172 -7.49 5.52 -18.75
N THR A 173 -8.33 4.51 -18.55
CA THR A 173 -9.63 4.33 -19.21
C THR A 173 -10.79 4.52 -18.23
N HIS A 174 -11.97 4.80 -18.77
CA HIS A 174 -13.21 4.86 -18.00
C HIS A 174 -13.88 3.48 -17.88
N PRO A 175 -14.61 3.20 -16.78
CA PRO A 175 -14.64 4.01 -15.56
C PRO A 175 -13.28 3.97 -14.83
N VAL A 176 -12.89 5.08 -14.23
CA VAL A 176 -11.69 5.19 -13.39
C VAL A 176 -11.96 4.44 -12.09
N GLN A 177 -11.07 3.52 -11.74
CA GLN A 177 -11.13 2.75 -10.49
C GLN A 177 -11.02 3.71 -9.29
N PRO A 178 -12.08 3.87 -8.46
CA PRO A 178 -12.03 4.73 -7.29
C PRO A 178 -11.14 4.17 -6.17
N SER A 179 -11.00 2.85 -6.05
CA SER A 179 -10.22 2.23 -4.98
C SER A 179 -8.72 2.42 -5.17
N PRO A 180 -8.01 3.07 -4.22
CA PRO A 180 -6.55 3.16 -4.25
C PRO A 180 -5.87 1.81 -3.98
N TYR A 181 -6.62 0.80 -3.50
CA TYR A 181 -6.12 -0.55 -3.20
C TYR A 181 -6.27 -1.53 -4.38
N THR A 182 -6.83 -1.07 -5.51
CA THR A 182 -6.88 -1.84 -6.76
C THR A 182 -6.21 -1.05 -7.90
N PRO A 183 -4.97 -0.58 -7.74
CA PRO A 183 -4.31 0.22 -8.76
C PRO A 183 -3.95 -0.63 -9.98
N SER A 184 -3.80 0.02 -11.13
CA SER A 184 -3.32 -0.63 -12.35
C SER A 184 -1.83 -0.95 -12.28
N SER A 185 -1.06 -0.14 -11.54
CA SER A 185 0.35 -0.40 -11.24
C SER A 185 0.74 0.13 -9.88
N ARG A 186 1.60 -0.61 -9.16
CA ARG A 186 2.24 -0.16 -7.90
C ARG A 186 3.58 0.57 -8.12
N ARG A 187 4.00 0.76 -9.37
CA ARG A 187 5.23 1.48 -9.72
C ARG A 187 5.01 2.91 -10.18
N PHE A 188 3.80 3.22 -10.64
CA PHE A 188 3.48 4.51 -11.25
C PHE A 188 2.46 5.26 -10.40
N ALA A 189 2.52 6.59 -10.46
CA ALA A 189 1.71 7.46 -9.62
C ALA A 189 0.40 7.87 -10.31
N THR A 190 -0.65 8.09 -9.54
CA THR A 190 -1.95 8.53 -10.06
C THR A 190 -1.88 9.97 -10.62
N PRO A 191 -2.17 10.18 -11.91
CA PRO A 191 -2.24 11.53 -12.47
C PRO A 191 -3.40 12.36 -11.91
N LEU A 192 -4.36 11.71 -11.24
CA LEU A 192 -5.48 12.39 -10.59
C LEU A 192 -5.00 13.32 -9.48
N ALA A 193 -3.84 13.05 -8.87
CA ALA A 193 -3.27 13.87 -7.82
C ALA A 193 -2.43 15.05 -8.35
N LEU A 194 -2.30 15.26 -9.66
CA LEU A 194 -1.56 16.41 -10.19
C LEU A 194 -2.32 17.73 -9.98
N ARG A 195 -1.64 18.77 -9.48
CA ARG A 195 -2.10 20.16 -9.63
C ARG A 195 -1.65 20.67 -10.99
N VAL A 196 -2.59 20.86 -11.93
CA VAL A 196 -2.26 21.23 -13.31
C VAL A 196 -1.57 22.60 -13.37
N GLU A 197 -2.00 23.53 -12.53
CA GLU A 197 -1.53 24.92 -12.48
C GLU A 197 -0.11 25.06 -11.94
N ASP A 198 0.35 24.08 -11.17
CA ASP A 198 1.70 24.07 -10.59
C ASP A 198 2.74 23.51 -11.57
N LEU A 199 2.31 22.97 -12.72
CA LEU A 199 3.22 22.45 -13.75
C LEU A 199 3.99 23.59 -14.43
N ASP A 200 5.29 23.39 -14.63
CA ASP A 200 6.12 24.29 -15.45
C ASP A 200 5.55 24.48 -16.85
N ALA A 201 4.99 23.41 -17.43
CA ALA A 201 4.31 23.44 -18.72
C ALA A 201 3.14 24.43 -18.73
N TYR A 202 2.35 24.49 -17.65
CA TYR A 202 1.26 25.48 -17.51
C TYR A 202 1.82 26.89 -17.36
N ARG A 203 2.84 27.08 -16.52
CA ARG A 203 3.46 28.40 -16.29
C ARG A 203 4.10 29.01 -17.54
N ARG A 204 4.64 28.16 -18.44
CA ARG A 204 5.26 28.58 -19.70
C ARG A 204 4.30 28.71 -20.88
N ALA A 205 3.10 28.15 -20.78
CA ALA A 205 2.11 28.20 -21.84
C ALA A 205 1.65 29.65 -22.12
N ASP A 206 1.31 29.93 -23.37
CA ASP A 206 0.77 31.22 -23.78
C ASP A 206 -0.62 31.48 -23.13
N PRO A 207 -1.11 32.74 -23.10
CA PRO A 207 -2.38 33.08 -22.46
C PRO A 207 -3.59 32.32 -23.01
N ASP A 208 -3.63 32.01 -24.31
CA ASP A 208 -4.78 31.33 -24.92
C ASP A 208 -4.81 29.86 -24.49
N THR A 209 -3.66 29.18 -24.54
CA THR A 209 -3.53 27.81 -24.01
C THR A 209 -3.90 27.72 -22.53
N ARG A 210 -3.49 28.70 -21.70
CA ARG A 210 -3.87 28.72 -20.28
C ARG A 210 -5.37 28.93 -20.08
N ALA A 211 -6.00 29.80 -20.86
CA ALA A 211 -7.44 30.00 -20.80
C ALA A 211 -8.21 28.73 -21.19
N GLU A 212 -7.74 27.99 -22.20
CA GLU A 212 -8.32 26.68 -22.57
C GLU A 212 -8.16 25.65 -21.45
N VAL A 213 -6.99 25.58 -20.81
CA VAL A 213 -6.75 24.70 -19.65
C VAL A 213 -7.66 25.07 -18.48
N ASP A 214 -7.74 26.35 -18.12
CA ASP A 214 -8.54 26.81 -16.98
C ASP A 214 -10.05 26.55 -17.20
N ALA A 215 -10.51 26.61 -18.45
CA ALA A 215 -11.90 26.30 -18.81
C ALA A 215 -12.27 24.82 -18.59
N LEU A 216 -11.30 23.91 -18.44
CA LEU A 216 -11.52 22.50 -18.16
C LEU A 216 -11.66 22.20 -16.66
N ARG A 217 -11.44 23.17 -15.77
CA ARG A 217 -11.45 22.95 -14.32
C ARG A 217 -12.79 22.38 -13.85
N VAL A 218 -12.71 21.29 -13.07
CA VAL A 218 -13.87 20.67 -12.42
C VAL A 218 -14.15 21.38 -11.09
N SER A 219 -15.42 21.60 -10.78
CA SER A 219 -15.83 22.22 -9.51
C SER A 219 -15.31 21.45 -8.30
N ALA A 220 -14.74 22.18 -7.32
CA ALA A 220 -14.26 21.60 -6.06
C ALA A 220 -15.40 21.17 -5.11
N THR A 221 -16.64 21.59 -5.34
CA THR A 221 -17.76 21.44 -4.38
C THR A 221 -18.82 20.43 -4.84
N THR A 222 -18.43 19.18 -5.04
CA THR A 222 -19.36 18.08 -5.34
C THR A 222 -19.68 17.25 -4.08
N GLU A 223 -20.87 16.62 -4.04
CA GLU A 223 -21.26 15.70 -2.96
C GLU A 223 -20.38 14.44 -2.92
N ARG A 224 -20.05 13.92 -4.10
CA ARG A 224 -19.14 12.78 -4.31
C ARG A 224 -18.08 13.15 -5.33
N ILE A 225 -16.91 12.56 -5.19
CA ILE A 225 -15.82 12.69 -6.16
C ILE A 225 -16.21 11.90 -7.42
N ASP A 226 -16.14 12.60 -8.55
CA ASP A 226 -16.36 12.04 -9.88
C ASP A 226 -15.01 11.88 -10.58
N TYR A 227 -14.40 10.70 -10.37
CA TYR A 227 -13.08 10.41 -10.93
C TYR A 227 -13.05 10.39 -12.46
N ASP A 228 -14.15 10.03 -13.11
CA ASP A 228 -14.25 10.04 -14.57
C ASP A 228 -14.21 11.47 -15.11
N LEU A 229 -15.00 12.36 -14.51
CA LEU A 229 -15.01 13.78 -14.87
C LEU A 229 -13.65 14.43 -14.59
N VAL A 230 -13.06 14.18 -13.41
CA VAL A 230 -11.74 14.69 -13.05
C VAL A 230 -10.67 14.20 -14.02
N TRP A 231 -10.65 12.90 -14.34
CA TRP A 231 -9.66 12.36 -15.27
C TRP A 231 -9.82 12.93 -16.67
N ALA A 232 -11.05 13.01 -17.18
CA ALA A 232 -11.32 13.58 -18.49
C ALA A 232 -10.83 15.03 -18.61
N ALA A 233 -11.08 15.85 -17.58
CA ALA A 233 -10.62 17.24 -17.50
C ALA A 233 -9.09 17.33 -17.40
N LYS A 234 -8.48 16.68 -16.41
CA LYS A 234 -7.02 16.72 -16.21
C LYS A 234 -6.26 16.17 -17.40
N ARG A 235 -6.69 15.05 -17.99
CA ARG A 235 -6.08 14.49 -19.20
C ARG A 235 -6.12 15.48 -20.37
N SER A 236 -7.26 16.14 -20.59
CA SER A 236 -7.40 17.13 -21.67
C SER A 236 -6.49 18.33 -21.45
N ALA A 237 -6.40 18.83 -20.22
CA ALA A 237 -5.47 19.91 -19.87
C ALA A 237 -4.00 19.50 -20.07
N LEU A 238 -3.62 18.33 -19.58
CA LEU A 238 -2.28 17.76 -19.75
C LEU A 238 -1.92 17.60 -21.23
N GLU A 239 -2.87 17.22 -22.09
CA GLU A 239 -2.63 17.12 -23.53
C GLU A 239 -2.40 18.49 -24.19
N LEU A 240 -3.13 19.54 -23.79
CA LEU A 240 -2.90 20.90 -24.27
C LEU A 240 -1.49 21.36 -23.89
N LEU A 241 -1.10 21.17 -22.63
CA LEU A 241 0.22 21.53 -22.12
C LEU A 241 1.35 20.76 -22.81
N TRP A 242 1.21 19.44 -22.95
CA TRP A 242 2.20 18.62 -23.65
C TRP A 242 2.36 19.02 -25.13
N ARG A 243 1.27 19.42 -25.80
CA ARG A 243 1.32 19.95 -27.17
C ARG A 243 2.01 21.32 -27.22
N ALA A 244 1.73 22.21 -26.28
CA ALA A 244 2.37 23.53 -26.18
C ALA A 244 3.88 23.43 -25.95
N GLU A 245 4.34 22.39 -25.24
CA GLU A 245 5.77 22.09 -25.06
C GLU A 245 6.42 21.39 -26.28
N GLY A 246 5.70 21.23 -27.39
CA GLY A 246 6.26 20.60 -28.60
C GLY A 246 6.31 19.08 -28.56
N ARG A 247 5.49 18.44 -27.71
CA ARG A 247 5.35 16.97 -27.59
C ARG A 247 6.65 16.22 -27.25
N PRO A 248 7.33 16.58 -26.14
CA PRO A 248 8.55 15.90 -25.73
C PRO A 248 8.36 14.38 -25.54
N SER A 249 9.40 13.61 -25.84
CA SER A 249 9.48 12.16 -25.63
C SER A 249 10.55 11.83 -24.60
N LEU A 250 10.16 11.12 -23.55
CA LEU A 250 11.05 10.72 -22.45
C LEU A 250 11.50 9.27 -22.54
N LEU A 251 10.92 8.51 -23.49
CA LEU A 251 11.16 7.09 -23.65
C LEU A 251 12.55 6.78 -24.24
N ASP A 252 13.22 7.81 -24.76
CA ASP A 252 14.53 7.76 -25.40
C ASP A 252 15.67 8.15 -24.44
N GLU A 253 15.38 8.70 -23.25
CA GLU A 253 16.35 9.37 -22.37
C GLU A 253 17.05 8.44 -21.33
N SER A 254 16.67 7.17 -21.15
CA SER A 254 17.37 6.29 -20.18
C SER A 254 17.25 4.77 -20.44
N PRO A 255 18.35 3.99 -20.28
CA PRO A 255 18.33 2.52 -20.23
C PRO A 255 17.52 1.93 -19.06
N ALA A 256 17.24 2.72 -18.00
CA ALA A 256 16.37 2.33 -16.88
C ALA A 256 14.87 2.27 -17.27
N GLY A 257 14.54 2.57 -18.53
CA GLY A 257 13.18 2.83 -19.01
C GLY A 257 12.36 1.63 -19.47
N THR A 258 12.67 0.38 -19.09
CA THR A 258 11.81 -0.76 -19.48
C THR A 258 10.43 -0.65 -18.83
N GLY A 259 10.37 -0.48 -17.50
CA GLY A 259 9.12 -0.33 -16.76
C GLY A 259 8.27 0.85 -17.23
N LEU A 260 8.87 2.04 -17.39
CA LEU A 260 8.16 3.23 -17.87
C LEU A 260 7.66 3.05 -19.31
N ARG A 261 8.45 2.40 -20.16
CA ARG A 261 8.04 2.09 -21.53
C ARG A 261 6.87 1.10 -21.52
N ASP A 262 6.88 0.08 -20.67
CA ASP A 262 5.79 -0.88 -20.52
C ASP A 262 4.51 -0.18 -20.08
N TRP A 263 4.58 0.64 -19.02
CA TRP A 263 3.46 1.48 -18.58
C TRP A 263 2.90 2.36 -19.70
N ALA A 264 3.77 3.14 -20.37
CA ALA A 264 3.35 4.01 -21.46
C ALA A 264 2.72 3.25 -22.63
N THR A 265 3.23 2.06 -22.93
CA THR A 265 2.71 1.17 -23.98
C THR A 265 1.34 0.62 -23.58
N TYR A 266 1.21 0.14 -22.34
CA TYR A 266 -0.06 -0.32 -21.78
C TYR A 266 -1.10 0.78 -21.89
N CYS A 267 -0.77 2.00 -21.47
CA CYS A 267 -1.73 3.10 -21.48
C CYS A 267 -2.24 3.43 -22.89
N ALA A 268 -1.33 3.47 -23.87
CA ALA A 268 -1.69 3.72 -25.26
C ALA A 268 -2.54 2.58 -25.85
N LEU A 269 -2.25 1.32 -25.50
CA LEU A 269 -3.05 0.16 -25.91
C LEU A 269 -4.42 0.14 -25.22
N ALA A 270 -4.49 0.48 -23.93
CA ALA A 270 -5.71 0.54 -23.15
C ALA A 270 -6.69 1.58 -23.70
N GLU A 271 -6.21 2.75 -24.15
CA GLU A 271 -7.06 3.73 -24.81
C GLU A 271 -7.66 3.24 -26.13
N ARG A 272 -6.97 2.32 -26.83
CA ARG A 272 -7.42 1.76 -28.11
C ARG A 272 -8.35 0.55 -27.94
N HIS A 273 -8.06 -0.31 -26.96
CA HIS A 273 -8.69 -1.62 -26.82
C HIS A 273 -9.51 -1.78 -25.53
N GLY A 274 -9.58 -0.74 -24.70
CA GLY A 274 -10.15 -0.76 -23.35
C GLY A 274 -9.12 -1.20 -22.29
N GLY A 275 -9.35 -0.83 -21.03
CA GLY A 275 -8.42 -1.08 -19.92
C GLY A 275 -8.31 -2.53 -19.44
N ARG A 276 -8.81 -3.51 -20.20
CA ARG A 276 -8.71 -4.93 -19.85
C ARG A 276 -7.82 -5.67 -20.82
N TRP A 277 -6.53 -5.82 -20.48
CA TRP A 277 -5.54 -6.43 -21.37
C TRP A 277 -5.88 -7.86 -21.77
N THR A 278 -6.58 -8.59 -20.90
CA THR A 278 -7.07 -9.96 -21.15
C THR A 278 -8.08 -10.03 -22.32
N ARG A 279 -8.66 -8.90 -22.73
CA ARG A 279 -9.59 -8.79 -23.88
C ARG A 279 -8.91 -8.26 -25.14
N TRP A 280 -7.64 -7.87 -25.08
CA TRP A 280 -6.89 -7.42 -26.26
C TRP A 280 -6.63 -8.57 -27.23
N PRO A 281 -6.32 -8.28 -28.52
CA PRO A 281 -5.83 -9.29 -29.45
C PRO A 281 -4.70 -10.12 -28.84
N ALA A 282 -4.76 -11.44 -28.97
CA ALA A 282 -3.82 -12.36 -28.30
C ALA A 282 -2.32 -12.01 -28.51
N PRO A 283 -1.87 -11.58 -29.71
CA PRO A 283 -0.46 -11.20 -29.89
C PRO A 283 -0.01 -10.00 -29.05
N LEU A 284 -0.91 -9.10 -28.64
CA LEU A 284 -0.60 -7.91 -27.82
C LEU A 284 -0.51 -8.23 -26.32
N ARG A 285 -0.87 -9.45 -25.91
CA ARG A 285 -0.79 -9.89 -24.52
C ARG A 285 0.64 -10.25 -24.10
N ASP A 286 1.49 -10.57 -25.07
CA ASP A 286 2.93 -10.74 -24.85
C ASP A 286 3.64 -9.40 -24.98
N VAL A 287 4.08 -8.86 -23.85
CA VAL A 287 4.74 -7.56 -23.69
C VAL A 287 6.06 -7.47 -24.49
N ALA A 288 6.77 -8.60 -24.56
CA ALA A 288 8.06 -8.74 -25.25
C ALA A 288 7.90 -9.24 -26.70
N GLY A 289 6.68 -9.65 -27.07
CA GLY A 289 6.36 -10.19 -28.38
C GLY A 289 6.47 -9.18 -29.53
N PRO A 290 6.55 -9.66 -30.78
CA PRO A 290 6.71 -8.81 -31.96
C PRO A 290 5.56 -7.82 -32.16
N ALA A 291 4.33 -8.19 -31.79
CA ALA A 291 3.18 -7.31 -31.85
C ALA A 291 3.26 -6.18 -30.82
N GLY A 292 3.75 -6.46 -29.60
CA GLY A 292 4.04 -5.43 -28.60
C GLY A 292 5.10 -4.45 -29.10
N ALA A 293 6.19 -4.93 -29.69
CA ALA A 293 7.21 -4.08 -30.28
C ALA A 293 6.70 -3.23 -31.47
N ALA A 294 5.80 -3.79 -32.30
CA ALA A 294 5.14 -3.05 -33.37
C ALA A 294 4.22 -1.97 -32.82
N ALA A 295 3.38 -2.30 -31.82
CA ALA A 295 2.50 -1.35 -31.15
C ALA A 295 3.28 -0.19 -30.52
N ARG A 296 4.44 -0.45 -29.90
CA ARG A 296 5.32 0.59 -29.35
C ARG A 296 5.78 1.60 -30.39
N ARG A 297 6.12 1.15 -31.60
CA ARG A 297 6.50 2.05 -32.70
C ARG A 297 5.30 2.83 -33.23
N GLU A 298 4.18 2.16 -33.42
CA GLU A 298 2.95 2.77 -33.94
C GLU A 298 2.37 3.82 -32.98
N LEU A 299 2.37 3.52 -31.69
CA LEU A 299 1.80 4.34 -30.61
C LEU A 299 2.84 5.24 -29.94
N ALA A 300 4.04 5.38 -30.50
CA ALA A 300 5.14 6.11 -29.86
C ALA A 300 4.76 7.52 -29.38
N PRO A 301 4.04 8.36 -30.17
CA PRO A 301 3.60 9.67 -29.68
C PRO A 301 2.68 9.60 -28.47
N ARG A 302 1.80 8.59 -28.41
CA ARG A 302 0.89 8.44 -27.27
C ARG A 302 1.58 7.86 -26.05
N GLY A 303 2.52 6.93 -26.25
CA GLY A 303 3.41 6.48 -25.18
C GLY A 303 4.23 7.63 -24.60
N ALA A 304 4.77 8.50 -25.45
CA ALA A 304 5.51 9.69 -25.01
C ALA A 304 4.67 10.62 -24.12
N PHE A 305 3.39 10.84 -24.44
CA PHE A 305 2.47 11.58 -23.57
C PHE A 305 2.34 10.93 -22.19
N HIS A 306 2.06 9.62 -22.10
CA HIS A 306 1.89 8.93 -20.82
C HIS A 306 3.18 8.90 -19.99
N ALA A 307 4.35 8.79 -20.65
CA ALA A 307 5.64 8.92 -19.99
C ALA A 307 5.86 10.35 -19.46
N TRP A 308 5.51 11.37 -20.24
CA TRP A 308 5.55 12.78 -19.83
C TRP A 308 4.68 13.03 -18.61
N VAL A 309 3.45 12.49 -18.57
CA VAL A 309 2.57 12.60 -17.40
C VAL A 309 3.21 12.01 -16.15
N GLN A 310 3.84 10.84 -16.23
CA GLN A 310 4.51 10.23 -15.08
C GLN A 310 5.70 11.06 -14.59
N ARG A 311 6.47 11.70 -15.48
CA ARG A 311 7.52 12.65 -15.06
C ARG A 311 6.93 13.85 -14.32
N ARG A 312 5.76 14.35 -14.72
CA ARG A 312 5.07 15.43 -13.98
C ARG A 312 4.62 14.97 -12.58
N CYS A 313 4.18 13.71 -12.45
CA CYS A 313 3.85 13.14 -11.14
C CYS A 313 5.09 13.04 -10.26
N ASP A 314 6.20 12.51 -10.79
CA ASP A 314 7.49 12.38 -10.10
C ASP A 314 7.99 13.74 -9.56
N GLU A 315 7.94 14.78 -10.38
CA GLU A 315 8.33 16.14 -10.00
C GLU A 315 7.48 16.71 -8.85
N GLN A 316 6.15 16.56 -8.90
CA GLN A 316 5.28 17.05 -7.83
C GLN A 316 5.36 16.21 -6.55
N LEU A 317 5.56 14.90 -6.66
CA LEU A 317 5.79 14.02 -5.50
C LEU A 317 7.11 14.34 -4.80
N ALA A 318 8.18 14.59 -5.57
CA ALA A 318 9.44 15.08 -5.03
C ALA A 318 9.25 16.42 -4.29
N ALA A 319 8.53 17.37 -4.89
CA ALA A 319 8.24 18.66 -4.26
C ALA A 319 7.43 18.54 -2.95
N VAL A 320 6.52 17.56 -2.86
CA VAL A 320 5.78 17.25 -1.62
C VAL A 320 6.70 16.73 -0.52
N ARG A 321 7.59 15.79 -0.85
CA ARG A 321 8.58 15.26 0.11
C ARG A 321 9.52 16.36 0.60
N ASP A 322 10.02 17.20 -0.31
CA ASP A 322 10.90 18.31 0.02
C ASP A 322 10.18 19.33 0.92
N ALA A 323 8.92 19.67 0.63
CA ALA A 323 8.14 20.58 1.47
C ALA A 323 7.93 20.04 2.90
N ALA A 324 7.71 18.74 3.09
CA ALA A 324 7.60 18.15 4.42
C ALA A 324 8.91 18.29 5.22
N ARG A 325 10.06 18.10 4.56
CA ARG A 325 11.39 18.24 5.16
C ARG A 325 11.71 19.69 5.49
N ASP A 326 11.46 20.60 4.56
CA ASP A 326 11.68 22.04 4.73
C ASP A 326 10.79 22.62 5.83
N ALA A 327 9.57 22.08 6.00
CA ALA A 327 8.68 22.41 7.10
C ALA A 327 9.12 21.83 8.46
N GLY A 328 10.21 21.04 8.50
CA GLY A 328 10.79 20.50 9.73
C GLY A 328 10.03 19.31 10.32
N MET A 329 9.25 18.58 9.50
CA MET A 329 8.59 17.37 9.96
C MET A 329 9.61 16.32 10.40
N ALA A 330 9.44 15.77 11.60
CA ALA A 330 10.38 14.81 12.19
C ALA A 330 10.52 13.53 11.35
N LEU A 331 9.43 13.07 10.73
CA LEU A 331 9.38 11.90 9.85
C LEU A 331 9.10 12.30 8.40
N GLY A 332 8.09 13.13 8.13
CA GLY A 332 7.73 13.54 6.77
C GLY A 332 6.56 12.74 6.19
N VAL A 333 6.65 12.36 4.91
CA VAL A 333 5.53 11.74 4.19
C VAL A 333 5.64 10.23 4.18
N LEU A 334 4.60 9.54 4.66
CA LEU A 334 4.45 8.10 4.58
C LEU A 334 3.50 7.75 3.44
N HIS A 335 4.01 6.99 2.48
CA HIS A 335 3.19 6.38 1.45
C HIS A 335 2.62 5.05 1.92
N ASP A 336 1.51 4.65 1.31
CA ASP A 336 0.85 3.39 1.59
C ASP A 336 0.91 2.46 0.38
N LEU A 337 1.35 1.22 0.61
CA LEU A 337 1.59 0.21 -0.40
C LEU A 337 0.49 -0.86 -0.33
N PRO A 338 -0.41 -0.92 -1.33
CA PRO A 338 -1.49 -1.90 -1.34
C PRO A 338 -0.96 -3.30 -1.65
N VAL A 339 -1.73 -4.31 -1.24
CA VAL A 339 -1.38 -5.74 -1.35
C VAL A 339 -1.07 -6.17 -2.79
N GLY A 340 -1.79 -5.62 -3.78
CA GLY A 340 -1.72 -6.06 -5.17
C GLY A 340 -2.14 -5.01 -6.19
N VAL A 341 -2.50 -5.48 -7.37
CA VAL A 341 -2.89 -4.67 -8.54
C VAL A 341 -4.17 -5.22 -9.15
N ASP A 342 -4.86 -4.42 -9.95
CA ASP A 342 -5.95 -4.89 -10.81
C ASP A 342 -5.43 -6.03 -11.72
N ALA A 343 -6.10 -7.19 -11.72
CA ALA A 343 -5.78 -8.33 -12.57
C ALA A 343 -5.79 -7.99 -14.08
N ASN A 344 -6.45 -6.90 -14.46
CA ASN A 344 -6.53 -6.39 -15.82
C ASN A 344 -5.70 -5.13 -16.05
N GLY A 345 -4.91 -4.70 -15.05
CA GLY A 345 -4.09 -3.50 -15.07
C GLY A 345 -2.74 -3.64 -15.78
N ALA A 346 -1.97 -2.55 -15.74
CA ALA A 346 -0.68 -2.41 -16.38
C ALA A 346 0.38 -3.36 -15.84
N ASP A 347 0.49 -3.50 -14.52
CA ASP A 347 1.44 -4.43 -13.90
C ASP A 347 1.01 -5.89 -14.14
N ALA A 348 -0.28 -6.20 -14.14
CA ALA A 348 -0.75 -7.54 -14.48
C ALA A 348 -0.42 -7.93 -15.93
N TRP A 349 -0.41 -6.97 -16.85
CA TRP A 349 0.07 -7.17 -18.22
C TRP A 349 1.60 -7.26 -18.29
N ALA A 350 2.32 -6.29 -17.71
CA ALA A 350 3.76 -6.16 -17.81
C ALA A 350 4.55 -7.23 -17.04
N LEU A 351 3.97 -7.73 -15.94
CA LEU A 351 4.60 -8.67 -14.99
C LEU A 351 3.89 -10.03 -14.97
N ALA A 352 3.20 -10.38 -16.06
CA ALA A 352 2.41 -11.60 -16.17
C ALA A 352 3.22 -12.89 -15.92
N ASP A 353 4.54 -12.86 -16.12
CA ASP A 353 5.46 -13.97 -15.91
C ASP A 353 5.79 -14.23 -14.42
N VAL A 354 5.67 -13.20 -13.57
CA VAL A 354 5.93 -13.26 -12.12
C VAL A 354 4.66 -13.18 -11.29
N LEU A 355 3.48 -13.13 -11.91
CA LEU A 355 2.17 -13.15 -11.24
C LEU A 355 1.42 -14.46 -11.55
N ALA A 356 0.62 -14.93 -10.60
CA ALA A 356 -0.26 -16.07 -10.81
C ALA A 356 -1.59 -15.60 -11.42
N ALA A 357 -1.61 -15.47 -12.76
CA ALA A 357 -2.79 -14.99 -13.47
C ALA A 357 -4.02 -15.88 -13.24
N GLY A 358 -5.17 -15.26 -12.98
CA GLY A 358 -6.44 -15.94 -12.72
C GLY A 358 -6.63 -16.45 -11.28
N VAL A 359 -5.58 -16.41 -10.46
CA VAL A 359 -5.68 -16.60 -9.01
C VAL A 359 -6.05 -15.27 -8.37
N SER A 360 -6.84 -15.32 -7.30
CA SER A 360 -7.14 -14.15 -6.50
C SER A 360 -6.58 -14.26 -5.09
N VAL A 361 -6.06 -13.15 -4.58
CA VAL A 361 -5.73 -12.99 -3.16
C VAL A 361 -7.01 -12.66 -2.40
N GLY A 362 -7.11 -13.18 -1.19
CA GLY A 362 -8.22 -12.87 -0.30
C GLY A 362 -7.90 -13.10 1.17
N ALA A 363 -8.94 -13.39 1.94
CA ALA A 363 -8.85 -13.84 3.31
C ALA A 363 -9.81 -15.03 3.53
N PRO A 364 -9.43 -16.01 4.38
CA PRO A 364 -10.33 -17.11 4.73
C PRO A 364 -11.57 -16.57 5.49
N PRO A 365 -12.66 -17.35 5.57
CA PRO A 365 -13.79 -17.05 6.44
C PRO A 365 -13.38 -16.79 7.89
N ASP A 366 -13.94 -15.73 8.49
CA ASP A 366 -13.76 -15.38 9.90
C ASP A 366 -15.06 -14.83 10.53
N ASN A 367 -15.05 -14.54 11.84
CA ASN A 367 -16.22 -14.03 12.57
C ASN A 367 -16.77 -12.68 12.04
N PHE A 368 -15.92 -11.80 11.47
CA PHE A 368 -16.34 -10.50 10.94
C PHE A 368 -16.81 -10.59 9.48
N THR A 369 -16.19 -11.49 8.72
CA THR A 369 -16.55 -11.81 7.35
C THR A 369 -16.79 -13.32 7.21
N PRO A 370 -17.98 -13.83 7.59
CA PRO A 370 -18.26 -15.28 7.60
C PRO A 370 -18.15 -15.97 6.23
N ARG A 371 -18.14 -15.21 5.14
CA ARG A 371 -17.96 -15.70 3.77
C ARG A 371 -16.51 -15.65 3.28
N GLY A 372 -15.59 -15.13 4.09
CA GLY A 372 -14.25 -14.74 3.67
C GLY A 372 -14.28 -13.57 2.69
N GLN A 373 -13.11 -13.21 2.15
CA GLN A 373 -12.96 -12.08 1.23
C GLN A 373 -12.21 -12.52 -0.03
N ASP A 374 -12.67 -12.04 -1.18
CA ASP A 374 -11.95 -12.10 -2.45
C ASP A 374 -11.61 -10.67 -2.87
N TRP A 375 -10.33 -10.34 -2.93
CA TRP A 375 -9.87 -8.98 -3.26
C TRP A 375 -9.65 -8.78 -4.77
N GLY A 376 -9.75 -9.83 -5.58
CA GLY A 376 -9.58 -9.76 -7.04
C GLY A 376 -8.15 -9.47 -7.51
N LEU A 377 -7.15 -9.63 -6.64
CA LEU A 377 -5.75 -9.25 -6.92
C LEU A 377 -4.92 -10.49 -7.27
N PRO A 378 -4.16 -10.52 -8.39
CA PRO A 378 -3.29 -11.64 -8.69
C PRO A 378 -2.07 -11.64 -7.75
N PRO A 379 -1.76 -12.76 -7.06
CA PRO A 379 -0.59 -12.85 -6.21
C PRO A 379 0.69 -12.99 -7.03
N TRP A 380 1.82 -12.65 -6.41
CA TRP A 380 3.14 -12.99 -6.93
C TRP A 380 3.35 -14.50 -7.00
N ARG A 381 4.02 -14.99 -8.04
CA ARG A 381 4.54 -16.35 -8.07
C ARG A 381 5.85 -16.43 -7.26
N PRO A 382 5.88 -17.14 -6.10
CA PRO A 382 7.07 -17.15 -5.24
C PRO A 382 8.32 -17.69 -5.96
N ASP A 383 8.14 -18.73 -6.77
CA ASP A 383 9.20 -19.37 -7.55
C ASP A 383 9.79 -18.44 -8.61
N ARG A 384 8.94 -17.65 -9.27
CA ARG A 384 9.34 -16.69 -10.30
C ARG A 384 9.98 -15.44 -9.71
N LEU A 385 9.48 -14.94 -8.57
CA LEU A 385 10.15 -13.87 -7.84
C LEU A 385 11.58 -14.26 -7.47
N ALA A 386 11.77 -15.46 -6.90
CA ALA A 386 13.09 -15.95 -6.55
C ALA A 386 14.00 -16.10 -7.78
N ALA A 387 13.49 -16.67 -8.88
CA ALA A 387 14.26 -16.85 -10.12
C ALA A 387 14.68 -15.54 -10.79
N THR A 388 13.92 -14.46 -10.58
CA THR A 388 14.17 -13.14 -11.20
C THR A 388 14.95 -12.19 -10.29
N GLY A 389 15.49 -12.65 -9.15
CA GLY A 389 16.20 -11.76 -8.24
C GLY A 389 15.28 -10.77 -7.53
N TYR A 390 14.00 -11.10 -7.40
CA TYR A 390 12.94 -10.24 -6.86
C TYR A 390 12.80 -8.90 -7.59
N ALA A 391 13.19 -8.82 -8.86
CA ALA A 391 13.22 -7.58 -9.64
C ALA A 391 11.91 -6.76 -9.53
N ALA A 392 10.76 -7.41 -9.67
CA ALA A 392 9.46 -6.75 -9.58
C ALA A 392 9.20 -6.11 -8.19
N LEU A 393 9.55 -6.80 -7.10
CA LEU A 393 9.44 -6.27 -5.74
C LEU A 393 10.40 -5.09 -5.53
N ARG A 394 11.64 -5.21 -6.02
CA ARG A 394 12.67 -4.16 -5.91
C ARG A 394 12.25 -2.88 -6.62
N ASP A 395 11.80 -3.01 -7.87
CA ASP A 395 11.43 -1.85 -8.69
C ASP A 395 10.20 -1.16 -8.14
N MET A 396 9.23 -1.91 -7.61
CA MET A 396 8.08 -1.38 -6.88
C MET A 396 8.49 -0.60 -5.63
N LEU A 397 9.34 -1.18 -4.78
CA LEU A 397 9.81 -0.51 -3.56
C LEU A 397 10.61 0.75 -3.88
N ARG A 398 11.50 0.71 -4.88
CA ARG A 398 12.26 1.88 -5.32
C ARG A 398 11.36 3.00 -5.84
N ALA A 399 10.33 2.66 -6.61
CA ALA A 399 9.41 3.64 -7.13
C ALA A 399 8.65 4.39 -6.02
N VAL A 400 8.07 3.66 -5.05
CA VAL A 400 7.33 4.29 -3.95
C VAL A 400 8.27 5.03 -2.98
N LEU A 401 9.42 4.45 -2.65
CA LEU A 401 10.38 5.04 -1.71
C LEU A 401 11.17 6.23 -2.28
N GLY A 402 11.15 6.43 -3.61
CA GLY A 402 11.76 7.60 -4.25
C GLY A 402 11.21 8.94 -3.72
N HIS A 403 9.95 8.94 -3.30
CA HIS A 403 9.25 10.13 -2.81
C HIS A 403 8.74 10.01 -1.36
N ALA A 404 9.11 8.94 -0.65
CA ALA A 404 8.61 8.68 0.69
C ALA A 404 9.72 8.78 1.75
N ASP A 405 9.36 9.27 2.94
CA ASP A 405 10.17 9.19 4.15
C ASP A 405 9.71 8.05 5.07
N GLY A 406 8.57 7.43 4.76
CA GLY A 406 8.15 6.16 5.33
C GLY A 406 7.21 5.38 4.42
N LEU A 407 7.09 4.08 4.68
CA LEU A 407 6.21 3.19 3.94
C LEU A 407 5.29 2.44 4.91
N ARG A 408 3.99 2.58 4.75
CA ARG A 408 3.01 1.63 5.30
C ARG A 408 2.84 0.50 4.29
N ILE A 409 3.01 -0.74 4.74
CA ILE A 409 2.74 -1.94 3.93
C ILE A 409 1.41 -2.49 4.40
N ASP A 410 0.41 -2.42 3.52
CA ASP A 410 -0.90 -3.02 3.71
C ASP A 410 -0.78 -4.55 3.73
N HIS A 411 -1.46 -5.20 4.67
CA HIS A 411 -1.40 -6.64 4.91
C HIS A 411 0.04 -7.18 4.94
N VAL A 412 0.84 -6.75 5.92
CA VAL A 412 2.28 -7.07 5.97
C VAL A 412 2.56 -8.58 6.04
N ALA A 413 1.60 -9.36 6.54
CA ALA A 413 1.62 -10.82 6.51
C ALA A 413 1.82 -11.39 5.08
N GLY A 414 1.48 -10.62 4.04
CA GLY A 414 1.72 -10.93 2.64
C GLY A 414 3.20 -11.17 2.28
N LEU A 415 4.15 -10.69 3.10
CA LEU A 415 5.58 -11.02 2.94
C LEU A 415 5.91 -12.46 3.35
N TRP A 416 5.05 -13.11 4.15
CA TRP A 416 5.18 -14.51 4.56
C TRP A 416 4.26 -15.42 3.79
N ARG A 417 2.99 -15.02 3.65
CA ARG A 417 1.97 -15.85 3.00
C ARG A 417 0.79 -15.02 2.54
N LEU A 418 0.12 -15.50 1.50
CA LEU A 418 -1.17 -14.97 1.05
C LEU A 418 -2.17 -16.11 0.89
N TRP A 419 -3.44 -15.84 1.19
CA TRP A 419 -4.54 -16.75 0.92
C TRP A 419 -4.87 -16.71 -0.57
N TRP A 420 -4.61 -17.80 -1.27
CA TRP A 420 -4.85 -17.93 -2.70
C TRP A 420 -6.18 -18.64 -2.95
N ILE A 421 -7.04 -18.00 -3.71
CA ILE A 421 -8.32 -18.52 -4.20
C ILE A 421 -8.13 -18.96 -5.65
N PRO A 422 -8.28 -20.26 -5.97
CA PRO A 422 -8.20 -20.75 -7.34
C PRO A 422 -9.27 -20.14 -8.25
N PRO A 423 -9.03 -20.03 -9.57
CA PRO A 423 -10.03 -19.51 -10.50
C PRO A 423 -11.35 -20.29 -10.43
N GLY A 424 -12.45 -19.57 -10.24
CA GLY A 424 -13.81 -20.12 -10.20
C GLY A 424 -14.31 -20.59 -8.82
N ASP A 425 -13.46 -20.51 -7.79
CA ASP A 425 -13.82 -20.88 -6.40
C ASP A 425 -14.14 -19.64 -5.55
N GLY A 426 -14.82 -19.85 -4.42
CA GLY A 426 -15.08 -18.80 -3.42
C GLY A 426 -13.97 -18.67 -2.36
N PRO A 427 -14.00 -17.65 -1.49
CA PRO A 427 -12.98 -17.43 -0.47
C PRO A 427 -12.81 -18.58 0.53
N ASP A 428 -13.85 -19.36 0.76
CA ASP A 428 -13.85 -20.57 1.61
C ASP A 428 -13.03 -21.73 1.01
N ARG A 429 -12.66 -21.64 -0.27
CA ARG A 429 -11.96 -22.66 -1.05
C ARG A 429 -10.53 -22.25 -1.42
N GLY A 430 -9.87 -21.48 -0.56
CA GLY A 430 -8.46 -21.09 -0.74
C GLY A 430 -7.45 -21.87 0.12
N THR A 431 -6.17 -21.49 0.00
CA THR A 431 -5.10 -21.94 0.90
C THR A 431 -3.97 -20.93 0.99
N TYR A 432 -3.20 -20.96 2.09
CA TYR A 432 -2.00 -20.14 2.23
C TYR A 432 -0.83 -20.63 1.36
N VAL A 433 -0.40 -19.80 0.42
CA VAL A 433 0.88 -19.97 -0.29
C VAL A 433 1.93 -19.11 0.40
N HIS A 434 3.09 -19.71 0.67
CA HIS A 434 4.17 -19.08 1.42
C HIS A 434 5.18 -18.44 0.48
N TYR A 435 5.78 -17.35 0.95
CA TYR A 435 6.87 -16.63 0.34
C TYR A 435 8.14 -16.79 1.19
N ASP A 436 9.29 -16.53 0.57
CA ASP A 436 10.55 -16.42 1.28
C ASP A 436 10.62 -15.05 1.98
N ALA A 437 10.09 -15.00 3.21
CA ALA A 437 10.02 -13.78 4.00
C ALA A 437 11.42 -13.22 4.31
N ASP A 438 12.42 -14.07 4.49
CA ASP A 438 13.79 -13.64 4.77
C ASP A 438 14.35 -12.80 3.61
N VAL A 439 14.15 -13.26 2.37
CA VAL A 439 14.54 -12.51 1.18
C VAL A 439 13.68 -11.28 0.98
N MET A 440 12.35 -11.38 1.11
CA MET A 440 11.46 -10.22 0.93
C MET A 440 11.75 -9.10 1.93
N LEU A 441 11.99 -9.43 3.22
CA LEU A 441 12.38 -8.47 4.24
C LEU A 441 13.79 -7.91 3.99
N ALA A 442 14.70 -8.67 3.36
CA ALA A 442 16.03 -8.19 3.00
C ALA A 442 15.96 -7.17 1.86
N VAL A 443 15.13 -7.45 0.84
CA VAL A 443 14.82 -6.49 -0.21
C VAL A 443 14.24 -5.22 0.38
N LEU A 444 13.22 -5.34 1.22
CA LEU A 444 12.58 -4.21 1.88
C LEU A 444 13.57 -3.38 2.71
N ALA A 445 14.38 -4.02 3.55
CA ALA A 445 15.33 -3.31 4.39
C ALA A 445 16.43 -2.60 3.59
N LEU A 446 16.90 -3.19 2.50
CA LEU A 446 17.88 -2.56 1.64
C LEU A 446 17.30 -1.31 0.96
N GLU A 447 16.12 -1.41 0.33
CA GLU A 447 15.53 -0.27 -0.37
C GLU A 447 15.06 0.83 0.60
N ALA A 448 14.51 0.46 1.77
CA ALA A 448 14.18 1.41 2.84
C ALA A 448 15.42 2.13 3.39
N HIS A 449 16.52 1.40 3.59
CA HIS A 449 17.78 2.00 4.02
C HIS A 449 18.33 3.02 3.02
N ARG A 450 18.32 2.70 1.72
CA ARG A 450 18.74 3.63 0.66
C ARG A 450 17.90 4.89 0.62
N ALA A 451 16.59 4.77 0.89
CA ALA A 451 15.68 5.91 0.91
C ALA A 451 15.74 6.71 2.22
N GLY A 452 16.36 6.17 3.27
CA GLY A 452 16.28 6.71 4.63
C GLY A 452 14.86 6.61 5.20
N ALA A 453 14.06 5.66 4.73
CA ALA A 453 12.63 5.58 5.03
C ALA A 453 12.33 4.58 6.14
N THR A 454 11.42 4.95 7.04
CA THR A 454 10.89 4.00 8.03
C THR A 454 9.84 3.07 7.42
N VAL A 455 9.50 1.98 8.11
CA VAL A 455 8.44 1.06 7.68
C VAL A 455 7.45 0.77 8.79
N VAL A 456 6.17 0.86 8.45
CA VAL A 456 5.01 0.43 9.24
C VAL A 456 4.40 -0.78 8.54
N GLY A 457 4.35 -1.92 9.22
CA GLY A 457 3.62 -3.09 8.75
C GLY A 457 2.21 -3.08 9.33
N GLU A 458 1.19 -3.09 8.46
CA GLU A 458 -0.18 -3.32 8.91
C GLU A 458 -0.33 -4.80 9.34
N ASP A 459 -0.46 -5.01 10.64
CA ASP A 459 -0.53 -6.31 11.30
C ASP A 459 -1.86 -6.52 12.06
N LEU A 460 -2.98 -6.10 11.46
CA LEU A 460 -4.33 -6.34 11.98
C LEU A 460 -4.85 -7.72 11.54
N GLY A 461 -5.88 -8.19 12.23
CA GLY A 461 -6.50 -9.50 11.97
C GLY A 461 -5.72 -10.67 12.54
N THR A 462 -5.80 -11.82 11.87
CA THR A 462 -5.18 -13.08 12.36
C THR A 462 -3.70 -13.14 11.96
N VAL A 463 -2.86 -12.48 12.75
CA VAL A 463 -1.40 -12.42 12.54
C VAL A 463 -0.67 -13.50 13.34
N GLU A 464 0.27 -14.19 12.69
CA GLU A 464 1.10 -15.20 13.35
C GLU A 464 2.15 -14.54 14.24
N PRO A 465 2.48 -15.11 15.43
CA PRO A 465 3.46 -14.53 16.34
C PRO A 465 4.83 -14.25 15.72
N GLU A 466 5.21 -15.05 14.72
CA GLU A 466 6.46 -14.88 13.97
C GLU A 466 6.49 -13.57 13.18
N VAL A 467 5.36 -13.13 12.62
CA VAL A 467 5.26 -11.84 11.91
C VAL A 467 5.50 -10.70 12.89
N THR A 468 4.81 -10.69 14.03
CA THR A 468 4.99 -9.67 15.08
C THR A 468 6.44 -9.61 15.57
N GLN A 469 7.07 -10.75 15.80
CA GLN A 469 8.48 -10.83 16.20
C GLN A 469 9.41 -10.32 15.09
N ALA A 470 9.15 -10.64 13.83
CA ALA A 470 9.98 -10.20 12.72
C ALA A 470 9.86 -8.69 12.46
N LEU A 471 8.67 -8.08 12.61
CA LEU A 471 8.53 -6.63 12.57
C LEU A 471 9.43 -5.97 13.62
N ALA A 472 9.38 -6.50 14.85
CA ALA A 472 10.22 -6.08 15.96
C ALA A 472 11.72 -6.20 15.66
N ASP A 473 12.15 -7.33 15.11
CA ASP A 473 13.57 -7.61 14.82
C ASP A 473 14.13 -6.74 13.68
N ASN A 474 13.27 -6.32 12.75
CA ASN A 474 13.62 -5.47 11.62
C ASN A 474 13.45 -3.96 11.89
N GLU A 475 13.10 -3.54 13.12
CA GLU A 475 12.79 -2.13 13.50
C GLU A 475 11.59 -1.53 12.76
N MET A 476 10.65 -2.38 12.35
CA MET A 476 9.37 -1.96 11.78
C MET A 476 8.36 -1.68 12.90
N LEU A 477 7.44 -0.74 12.68
CA LEU A 477 6.28 -0.56 13.57
C LEU A 477 5.14 -1.50 13.15
N GLY A 478 4.43 -2.07 14.11
CA GLY A 478 3.08 -2.59 13.87
C GLY A 478 2.03 -1.48 13.92
N CYS A 479 0.75 -1.85 13.83
CA CYS A 479 -0.40 -0.97 13.96
C CYS A 479 -1.14 -1.22 15.28
N ALA A 480 -1.49 -0.15 15.99
CA ALA A 480 -2.34 -0.22 17.18
C ALA A 480 -3.60 0.63 16.94
N VAL A 481 -4.69 -0.03 16.55
CA VAL A 481 -5.97 0.63 16.26
C VAL A 481 -6.89 0.49 17.47
N SER A 482 -7.50 1.59 17.90
CA SER A 482 -8.18 1.63 19.21
C SER A 482 -9.33 0.64 19.34
N TRP A 483 -10.01 0.30 18.25
CA TRP A 483 -11.09 -0.68 18.21
C TRP A 483 -10.63 -2.10 18.57
N PHE A 484 -9.36 -2.43 18.30
CA PHE A 484 -8.79 -3.77 18.48
C PHE A 484 -7.76 -3.85 19.60
N THR A 485 -7.41 -2.72 20.22
CA THR A 485 -6.36 -2.65 21.24
C THR A 485 -6.90 -3.04 22.62
N ARG A 486 -6.99 -4.36 22.84
CA ARG A 486 -7.61 -5.01 24.01
C ARG A 486 -6.64 -5.94 24.75
N ASP A 487 -6.88 -6.17 26.04
CA ASP A 487 -6.14 -7.14 26.84
C ASP A 487 -6.64 -8.57 26.54
N GLN A 488 -6.03 -9.21 25.54
CA GLN A 488 -6.36 -10.58 25.13
C GLN A 488 -6.10 -11.64 26.24
N SER A 489 -5.42 -11.29 27.33
CA SER A 489 -5.15 -12.21 28.44
C SER A 489 -6.23 -12.18 29.53
N ALA A 490 -7.08 -11.16 29.54
CA ALA A 490 -8.10 -10.95 30.56
C ALA A 490 -9.49 -11.41 30.08
N PRO A 491 -10.34 -11.98 30.96
CA PRO A 491 -11.72 -12.31 30.61
C PRO A 491 -12.48 -11.10 30.09
N GLY A 492 -13.17 -11.27 28.97
CA GLY A 492 -13.94 -10.21 28.31
C GLY A 492 -13.11 -9.22 27.50
N GLU A 493 -11.79 -9.42 27.40
CA GLU A 493 -10.88 -8.65 26.53
C GLU A 493 -11.11 -7.13 26.61
N PRO A 494 -10.97 -6.53 27.80
CA PRO A 494 -11.24 -5.11 27.99
C PRO A 494 -10.27 -4.24 27.18
N LEU A 495 -10.71 -3.03 26.82
CA LEU A 495 -9.86 -2.02 26.18
C LEU A 495 -8.64 -1.69 27.05
N LEU A 496 -7.49 -1.51 26.41
CA LEU A 496 -6.26 -1.16 27.14
C LEU A 496 -6.24 0.33 27.53
N PRO A 497 -5.87 0.65 28.80
CA PRO A 497 -5.55 2.02 29.17
C PRO A 497 -4.30 2.50 28.41
N PRO A 498 -4.16 3.81 28.14
CA PRO A 498 -3.13 4.36 27.26
C PRO A 498 -1.71 3.95 27.66
N ALA A 499 -1.42 3.83 28.96
CA ALA A 499 -0.10 3.42 29.47
C ALA A 499 0.29 1.98 29.09
N LYS A 500 -0.67 1.13 28.72
CA LYS A 500 -0.44 -0.27 28.31
C LYS A 500 -0.43 -0.49 26.80
N TRP A 501 -0.61 0.57 26.01
CA TRP A 501 -0.52 0.46 24.55
C TRP A 501 0.91 0.11 24.11
N PRO A 502 1.08 -0.58 22.97
CA PRO A 502 2.40 -0.98 22.49
C PRO A 502 3.25 0.24 22.08
N SER A 503 4.49 0.31 22.57
CA SER A 503 5.39 1.41 22.25
C SER A 503 5.93 1.35 20.81
N ARG A 504 6.14 0.15 20.25
CA ARG A 504 6.59 -0.06 18.86
C ARG A 504 5.40 -0.18 17.90
N ALA A 505 4.57 0.85 17.84
CA ALA A 505 3.41 0.89 16.96
C ALA A 505 3.14 2.28 16.36
N ALA A 506 2.51 2.27 15.19
CA ALA A 506 1.73 3.37 14.67
C ALA A 506 0.31 3.26 15.26
N ALA A 507 -0.03 4.14 16.18
CA ALA A 507 -1.30 4.13 16.89
C ALA A 507 -2.31 5.09 16.28
N SER A 508 -3.57 4.67 16.17
CA SER A 508 -4.68 5.50 15.72
C SER A 508 -5.98 5.13 16.43
N LEU A 509 -6.97 6.02 16.35
CA LEU A 509 -8.33 5.68 16.78
C LEU A 509 -8.96 4.70 15.77
N SER A 510 -9.01 5.13 14.51
CA SER A 510 -9.59 4.35 13.42
C SER A 510 -8.62 4.21 12.24
N THR A 511 -9.07 3.51 11.20
CA THR A 511 -8.45 3.48 9.87
C THR A 511 -9.50 3.93 8.84
N HIS A 512 -9.13 3.95 7.56
CA HIS A 512 -10.06 4.31 6.49
C HIS A 512 -11.14 3.24 6.22
N ASP A 513 -10.94 2.01 6.71
CA ASP A 513 -11.85 0.86 6.59
C ASP A 513 -12.82 0.72 7.76
N LEU A 514 -12.56 1.44 8.84
CA LEU A 514 -13.28 1.31 10.10
C LEU A 514 -14.14 2.56 10.35
N PRO A 515 -15.23 2.45 11.13
CA PRO A 515 -16.01 3.62 11.51
C PRO A 515 -15.12 4.72 12.09
N THR A 516 -15.39 5.96 11.70
CA THR A 516 -14.78 7.14 12.32
C THR A 516 -15.19 7.23 13.79
N ALA A 517 -14.54 8.08 14.59
CA ALA A 517 -14.94 8.28 15.99
C ALA A 517 -16.42 8.68 16.10
N ALA A 518 -16.91 9.59 15.25
CA ALA A 518 -18.32 9.96 15.21
C ALA A 518 -19.22 8.81 14.69
N GLY A 519 -18.78 8.08 13.66
CA GLY A 519 -19.51 6.93 13.12
C GLY A 519 -19.63 5.79 14.12
N PHE A 520 -18.61 5.56 14.94
CA PHE A 520 -18.62 4.62 16.05
C PHE A 520 -19.62 5.06 17.13
N LEU A 521 -19.50 6.30 17.63
CA LEU A 521 -20.37 6.83 18.70
C LEU A 521 -21.86 6.86 18.32
N ARG A 522 -22.16 7.03 17.03
CA ARG A 522 -23.53 7.08 16.50
C ARG A 522 -24.06 5.72 16.03
N GLY A 523 -23.25 4.65 16.07
CA GLY A 523 -23.64 3.34 15.52
C GLY A 523 -23.81 3.33 14.00
N GLU A 524 -23.16 4.26 13.29
CA GLU A 524 -23.30 4.44 11.84
C GLU A 524 -22.89 3.19 11.05
N HIS A 525 -21.85 2.51 11.50
CA HIS A 525 -21.38 1.24 10.93
C HIS A 525 -22.45 0.14 11.01
N VAL A 526 -23.27 0.09 12.06
CA VAL A 526 -24.40 -0.85 12.14
C VAL A 526 -25.51 -0.41 11.20
N ARG A 527 -25.90 0.88 11.26
CA ARG A 527 -26.97 1.45 10.42
C ARG A 527 -26.71 1.25 8.93
N VAL A 528 -25.52 1.62 8.45
CA VAL A 528 -25.20 1.53 7.01
C VAL A 528 -25.16 0.08 6.54
N ARG A 529 -24.58 -0.84 7.31
CA ARG A 529 -24.56 -2.27 6.96
C ARG A 529 -25.98 -2.85 6.96
N ALA A 530 -26.84 -2.44 7.90
CA ALA A 530 -28.25 -2.83 7.92
C ALA A 530 -29.02 -2.31 6.70
N ASP A 531 -28.86 -1.03 6.36
CA ASP A 531 -29.52 -0.40 5.19
C ASP A 531 -29.12 -1.07 3.86
N LEU A 532 -27.89 -1.60 3.79
CA LEU A 532 -27.38 -2.34 2.64
C LEU A 532 -27.70 -3.85 2.68
N GLY A 533 -28.38 -4.34 3.72
CA GLY A 533 -28.72 -5.76 3.87
C GLY A 533 -27.51 -6.66 4.12
N LEU A 534 -26.45 -6.14 4.74
CA LEU A 534 -25.21 -6.85 5.03
C LEU A 534 -25.18 -7.50 6.42
N LEU A 535 -26.22 -7.33 7.24
CA LEU A 535 -26.33 -7.88 8.59
C LEU A 535 -27.51 -8.84 8.69
N ASP A 536 -27.26 -10.03 9.24
CA ASP A 536 -28.30 -11.01 9.53
C ASP A 536 -29.04 -10.69 10.85
N ASP A 537 -28.34 -10.15 11.85
CA ASP A 537 -28.88 -9.77 13.17
C ASP A 537 -28.54 -8.31 13.52
N VAL A 538 -29.35 -7.37 13.01
CA VAL A 538 -29.17 -5.94 13.26
C VAL A 538 -29.29 -5.59 14.76
N ALA A 539 -30.19 -6.25 15.49
CA ALA A 539 -30.40 -5.95 16.91
C ALA A 539 -29.22 -6.43 17.77
N GLY A 540 -28.67 -7.61 17.46
CA GLY A 540 -27.44 -8.12 18.06
C GLY A 540 -26.25 -7.19 17.79
N GLU A 541 -26.04 -6.80 16.54
CA GLU A 541 -24.97 -5.88 16.15
C GLU A 541 -25.10 -4.50 16.83
N GLN A 542 -26.31 -3.96 16.95
CA GLN A 542 -26.56 -2.71 17.68
C GLN A 542 -26.23 -2.85 19.16
N SER A 543 -26.61 -3.97 19.79
CA SER A 543 -26.30 -4.27 21.19
C SER A 543 -24.78 -4.36 21.44
N VAL A 544 -24.03 -4.96 20.51
CA VAL A 544 -22.57 -4.99 20.55
C VAL A 544 -22.00 -3.57 20.44
N ALA A 545 -22.44 -2.78 19.47
CA ALA A 545 -21.98 -1.40 19.29
C ALA A 545 -22.27 -0.51 20.51
N ASP A 546 -23.45 -0.65 21.13
CA ASP A 546 -23.83 0.08 22.34
C ASP A 546 -22.94 -0.31 23.53
N LYS A 547 -22.62 -1.60 23.66
CA LYS A 547 -21.70 -2.10 24.69
C LYS A 547 -20.29 -1.54 24.50
N GLU A 548 -19.75 -1.60 23.29
CA GLU A 548 -18.42 -1.06 22.99
C GLU A 548 -18.33 0.45 23.23
N ARG A 549 -19.40 1.18 22.87
CA ARG A 549 -19.51 2.61 23.19
C ARG A 549 -19.48 2.85 24.70
N ALA A 550 -20.18 2.05 25.49
CA ALA A 550 -20.17 2.15 26.95
C ALA A 550 -18.77 1.87 27.52
N GLU A 551 -18.08 0.83 27.04
CA GLU A 551 -16.70 0.49 27.43
C GLU A 551 -15.74 1.67 27.17
N TRP A 552 -15.88 2.36 26.03
CA TRP A 552 -15.10 3.55 25.71
C TRP A 552 -15.36 4.70 26.70
N LEU A 553 -16.63 4.99 27.01
CA LEU A 553 -16.97 6.06 27.95
C LEU A 553 -16.48 5.74 29.37
N GLU A 554 -16.53 4.49 29.78
CA GLU A 554 -15.98 4.03 31.06
C GLU A 554 -14.46 4.19 31.10
N LEU A 555 -13.74 3.78 30.06
CA LEU A 555 -12.29 3.93 29.97
C LEU A 555 -11.88 5.41 30.02
N LEU A 556 -12.53 6.28 29.24
CA LEU A 556 -12.22 7.71 29.22
C LEU A 556 -12.47 8.39 30.58
N ARG A 557 -13.48 7.95 31.33
CA ARG A 557 -13.73 8.43 32.70
C ARG A 557 -12.70 7.88 33.69
N ALA A 558 -12.34 6.60 33.58
CA ALA A 558 -11.34 5.96 34.43
C ALA A 558 -9.95 6.62 34.29
N GLU A 559 -9.60 7.02 33.06
CA GLU A 559 -8.38 7.77 32.76
C GLU A 559 -8.50 9.28 33.08
N GLY A 560 -9.64 9.74 33.59
CA GLY A 560 -9.86 11.15 33.95
C GLY A 560 -9.92 12.12 32.77
N LEU A 561 -10.13 11.62 31.55
CA LEU A 561 -10.13 12.40 30.30
C LEU A 561 -11.49 13.00 29.96
N LEU A 562 -12.56 12.47 30.57
CA LEU A 562 -13.95 12.83 30.32
C LEU A 562 -14.67 13.09 31.65
N ALA A 563 -15.35 14.23 31.74
CA ALA A 563 -16.06 14.68 32.94
C ALA A 563 -17.58 14.64 32.74
N GLY A 564 -18.31 14.41 33.84
CA GLY A 564 -19.78 14.45 33.86
C GLY A 564 -20.47 13.16 33.39
N PRO A 565 -21.77 13.04 33.69
CA PRO A 565 -22.55 11.84 33.35
C PRO A 565 -22.96 11.79 31.87
N ASP A 566 -23.17 12.94 31.22
CA ASP A 566 -23.66 13.04 29.84
C ASP A 566 -22.83 14.06 29.03
N PRO A 567 -21.60 13.69 28.62
CA PRO A 567 -20.73 14.57 27.86
C PRO A 567 -21.20 14.69 26.40
N ASP A 568 -21.03 15.86 25.81
CA ASP A 568 -21.29 16.06 24.39
C ASP A 568 -20.31 15.26 23.50
N GLU A 569 -20.72 14.97 22.26
CA GLU A 569 -19.93 14.17 21.30
C GLU A 569 -18.55 14.78 21.02
N THR A 570 -18.45 16.12 20.95
CA THR A 570 -17.18 16.81 20.69
C THR A 570 -16.20 16.61 21.85
N ALA A 571 -16.68 16.66 23.09
CA ALA A 571 -15.91 16.39 24.29
C ALA A 571 -15.45 14.93 24.34
N ILE A 572 -16.30 13.97 23.94
CA ILE A 572 -15.94 12.55 23.84
C ILE A 572 -14.83 12.35 22.81
N ILE A 573 -14.99 12.87 21.59
CA ILE A 573 -13.98 12.75 20.51
C ILE A 573 -12.65 13.40 20.94
N ALA A 574 -12.69 14.58 21.57
CA ALA A 574 -11.49 15.22 22.09
C ALA A 574 -10.82 14.37 23.20
N ALA A 575 -11.59 13.74 24.07
CA ALA A 575 -11.06 12.84 25.10
C ALA A 575 -10.42 11.58 24.49
N MET A 576 -11.01 10.99 23.44
CA MET A 576 -10.39 9.88 22.70
C MET A 576 -9.03 10.26 22.11
N HIS A 577 -8.92 11.46 21.55
CA HIS A 577 -7.64 11.95 21.03
C HIS A 577 -6.61 12.22 22.14
N ARG A 578 -7.03 12.71 23.32
CA ARG A 578 -6.14 12.82 24.49
C ARG A 578 -5.66 11.46 24.98
N LEU A 579 -6.52 10.44 24.95
CA LEU A 579 -6.13 9.06 25.25
C LEU A 579 -5.04 8.60 24.28
N LEU A 580 -5.25 8.77 22.97
CA LEU A 580 -4.25 8.44 21.95
C LEU A 580 -2.93 9.20 22.17
N ALA A 581 -3.00 10.49 22.47
CA ALA A 581 -1.82 11.31 22.75
C ALA A 581 -1.02 10.82 23.97
N ALA A 582 -1.69 10.25 24.97
CA ALA A 582 -1.07 9.72 26.19
C ALA A 582 -0.42 8.33 26.02
N THR A 583 -0.60 7.67 24.87
CA THR A 583 0.01 6.35 24.62
C THR A 583 1.55 6.45 24.47
N PRO A 584 2.30 5.40 24.84
CA PRO A 584 3.75 5.34 24.60
C PRO A 584 4.10 4.99 23.14
N SER A 585 3.11 4.84 22.25
CA SER A 585 3.30 4.49 20.84
C SER A 585 4.19 5.49 20.12
N ARG A 586 5.14 4.99 19.34
CA ARG A 586 6.18 5.81 18.71
C ARG A 586 5.63 6.78 17.65
N LEU A 587 4.67 6.33 16.85
CA LEU A 587 3.96 7.15 15.89
C LEU A 587 2.48 7.21 16.27
N LYS A 588 1.90 8.41 16.34
CA LYS A 588 0.46 8.61 16.64
C LYS A 588 -0.19 9.31 15.46
N LEU A 589 -1.22 8.70 14.87
CA LEU A 589 -1.89 9.21 13.67
C LEU A 589 -3.34 9.56 13.97
N ILE A 590 -3.72 10.79 13.66
CA ILE A 590 -5.10 11.28 13.78
C ILE A 590 -5.70 11.50 12.40
N SER A 591 -7.02 11.34 12.26
CA SER A 591 -7.71 11.48 10.98
C SER A 591 -8.50 12.80 10.93
N PRO A 592 -8.46 13.56 9.81
CA PRO A 592 -9.36 14.70 9.62
C PRO A 592 -10.84 14.31 9.73
N TYR A 593 -11.20 13.08 9.36
CA TYR A 593 -12.57 12.57 9.49
C TYR A 593 -13.02 12.51 10.95
N ASP A 594 -12.14 12.06 11.85
CA ASP A 594 -12.43 12.00 13.29
C ASP A 594 -12.51 13.42 13.88
N VAL A 595 -11.56 14.29 13.53
CA VAL A 595 -11.49 15.67 14.00
C VAL A 595 -12.72 16.49 13.58
N LEU A 596 -13.21 16.29 12.35
CA LEU A 596 -14.40 16.94 11.83
C LEU A 596 -15.71 16.24 12.26
N ALA A 597 -15.64 15.19 13.08
CA ALA A 597 -16.79 14.39 13.49
C ALA A 597 -17.65 13.92 12.29
N GLU A 598 -16.99 13.56 11.18
CA GLU A 598 -17.64 13.03 9.99
C GLU A 598 -18.13 11.60 10.29
N PRO A 599 -19.45 11.33 10.30
CA PRO A 599 -19.95 9.98 10.60
C PRO A 599 -19.62 8.96 9.52
N ARG A 600 -19.46 9.39 8.26
CA ARG A 600 -19.25 8.49 7.12
C ARG A 600 -17.79 8.05 7.04
N GLN A 601 -17.55 6.74 6.98
CA GLN A 601 -16.22 6.19 6.76
C GLN A 601 -15.78 6.32 5.30
N PRO A 602 -14.48 6.51 5.01
CA PRO A 602 -13.99 6.61 3.62
C PRO A 602 -14.25 5.35 2.79
N ASN A 603 -14.17 4.18 3.40
CA ASN A 603 -14.45 2.88 2.79
C ASN A 603 -15.23 1.99 3.73
N LEU A 604 -16.23 1.30 3.22
CA LEU A 604 -16.98 0.22 3.86
C LEU A 604 -16.52 -1.11 3.24
N PRO A 605 -15.72 -1.92 3.97
CA PRO A 605 -15.28 -3.21 3.47
C PRO A 605 -16.46 -4.13 3.12
N GLY A 606 -16.31 -4.90 2.05
CA GLY A 606 -17.34 -5.84 1.56
C GLY A 606 -18.39 -5.21 0.63
N THR A 607 -18.27 -3.92 0.28
CA THR A 607 -19.09 -3.27 -0.75
C THR A 607 -18.24 -2.80 -1.94
N ILE A 608 -18.86 -2.68 -3.11
CA ILE A 608 -18.24 -2.15 -4.33
C ILE A 608 -18.92 -0.83 -4.70
N ASP A 609 -20.19 -0.88 -5.11
CA ASP A 609 -20.97 0.27 -5.57
C ASP A 609 -22.13 0.63 -4.62
N GLU A 610 -22.41 -0.24 -3.65
CA GLU A 610 -23.48 -0.08 -2.66
C GLU A 610 -23.21 1.09 -1.69
N TYR A 611 -21.93 1.34 -1.39
CA TYR A 611 -21.45 2.47 -0.61
C TYR A 611 -20.52 3.34 -1.47
N PRO A 612 -20.48 4.67 -1.30
CA PRO A 612 -19.57 5.56 -2.05
C PRO A 612 -18.10 5.45 -1.61
N ASN A 613 -17.56 4.22 -1.60
CA ASN A 613 -16.18 3.89 -1.27
C ASN A 613 -15.20 4.78 -2.02
N TRP A 614 -14.29 5.43 -1.29
CA TRP A 614 -13.21 6.28 -1.84
C TRP A 614 -13.68 7.49 -2.63
N ARG A 615 -14.99 7.82 -2.56
CA ARG A 615 -15.61 8.93 -3.29
C ARG A 615 -16.15 10.01 -2.38
N LEU A 616 -15.98 9.86 -1.07
CA LEU A 616 -16.42 10.84 -0.09
C LEU A 616 -15.34 11.90 0.11
N PRO A 617 -15.65 13.17 -0.20
CA PRO A 617 -14.79 14.26 0.19
C PRO A 617 -14.89 14.53 1.70
N LEU A 618 -13.91 15.21 2.26
CA LEU A 618 -14.05 15.78 3.60
C LEU A 618 -15.22 16.78 3.61
N PRO A 619 -15.94 16.92 4.73
CA PRO A 619 -17.07 17.85 4.85
C PRO A 619 -16.62 19.33 4.91
N ALA A 620 -15.32 19.59 4.90
CA ALA A 620 -14.71 20.91 4.91
C ALA A 620 -13.58 20.96 3.88
N THR A 621 -13.40 22.12 3.26
CA THR A 621 -12.23 22.45 2.44
C THR A 621 -10.98 22.61 3.29
N LEU A 622 -9.79 22.62 2.67
CA LEU A 622 -8.53 22.91 3.37
C LEU A 622 -8.56 24.26 4.10
N GLU A 623 -9.14 25.29 3.47
CA GLU A 623 -9.28 26.62 4.05
C GLU A 623 -10.22 26.61 5.28
N GLU A 624 -11.33 25.88 5.22
CA GLU A 624 -12.25 25.72 6.34
C GLU A 624 -11.63 24.88 7.47
N LEU A 625 -10.89 23.83 7.12
CA LEU A 625 -10.18 22.98 8.08
C LEU A 625 -9.16 23.79 8.89
N ARG A 626 -8.45 24.73 8.24
CA ARG A 626 -7.52 25.66 8.92
C ARG A 626 -8.21 26.55 9.96
N ALA A 627 -9.49 26.87 9.77
CA ALA A 627 -10.27 27.71 10.65
C ALA A 627 -11.09 26.93 11.70
N ASP A 628 -11.17 25.60 11.60
CA ASP A 628 -12.03 24.80 12.47
C ASP A 628 -11.47 24.70 13.91
N PRO A 629 -12.23 25.15 14.94
CA PRO A 629 -11.74 25.15 16.31
C PRO A 629 -11.46 23.74 16.87
N ARG A 630 -12.08 22.69 16.31
CA ARG A 630 -11.83 21.30 16.72
C ARG A 630 -10.42 20.86 16.36
N VAL A 631 -9.87 21.32 15.24
CA VAL A 631 -8.48 21.03 14.85
C VAL A 631 -7.52 21.58 15.88
N ALA A 632 -7.64 22.87 16.23
CA ALA A 632 -6.79 23.50 17.23
C ALA A 632 -6.94 22.83 18.62
N GLY A 633 -8.18 22.50 19.01
CA GLY A 633 -8.47 21.86 20.30
C GLY A 633 -7.90 20.45 20.43
N ILE A 634 -8.00 19.63 19.38
CA ILE A 634 -7.52 18.24 19.38
C ILE A 634 -5.99 18.20 19.25
N THR A 635 -5.42 18.97 18.31
CA THR A 635 -3.96 18.96 18.08
C THR A 635 -3.17 19.50 19.27
N ALA A 636 -3.77 20.35 20.12
CA ALA A 636 -3.15 20.81 21.35
C ALA A 636 -2.71 19.67 22.28
N ALA A 637 -3.41 18.53 22.27
CA ALA A 637 -3.05 17.36 23.08
C ALA A 637 -1.74 16.67 22.63
N PHE A 638 -1.35 16.87 21.38
CA PHE A 638 -0.17 16.21 20.77
C PHE A 638 1.06 17.10 20.73
N ARG A 639 0.92 18.39 21.05
CA ARG A 639 2.07 19.30 21.19
C ARG A 639 2.90 18.85 22.39
N LYS A 640 4.18 18.51 22.16
CA LYS A 640 5.13 18.29 23.26
C LYS A 640 5.14 19.55 24.14
N SER A 641 4.95 19.41 25.45
CA SER A 641 5.25 20.48 26.40
C SER A 641 6.69 20.91 26.14
N ARG A 642 6.87 22.13 25.63
CA ARG A 642 8.19 22.68 25.27
C ARG A 642 9.11 22.79 26.47
#